data_AF-A0A380K2S2-F1
#
_entry.id   AF-A0A380K2S2-F1
#
_cell.length_a   1.000
_cell.length_b   1.000
_cell.length_c   1.000
_cell.angle_alpha   90.00
_cell.angle_beta   90.00
_cell.angle_gamma   90.00
#
_symmetry.space_group_name_H-M   'P 1'
#
loop_
_entity.id
_entity.type
_entity.pdbx_description
1 polymer ?
#
loop_
_entity_poly.entity_id
_entity_poly.type
_entity_poly.pdbx_seq_one_letter_code
_entity_poly.pdbx_strand_id
1 'polypeptide(L)'
;MKKGLTALMAVMLAALTLAGCSSSKNASKDVVHLGILQYVEHPSLTAARKGFVDELKKEGYVEGKNLKLDYENAQGDQSNLQTISTNLLSNNDLVLGIATPAAQTLSNLSSDVPVVFTAVTDPVSAKLVDTMETPNGIATGTSDMSPISKQVELLQKVMPDVKKVGIMYTTNERNSEVQVEEAQKEFAKAGINVITKGISSTNDVQDTAKSLMSQTQVLFIPTDNMIVSAISLLTELSKEMKVPVVGGSADVVDQGVLFTYGANYEALGRQTAKLAVRIIKGEDVSKVAAEYPKALNVVANDDMAKTLGIDLSSIENEATKASTDDSEKASTQASSTAKANPTKTSNKSAKKASNAWIDIILTAISQGLLWAIMAIGVFITFRILDIADLSAEGSFPLGAASTAIMIVNGINPLLATIGGFVAGMLAGAIAGFLHTKMKIPALLTGIIVLTALYSVNLLVLGSANVSLVGQETLVTVMTSALSLSKLYAVILIGVIFVALVILLLVVLLNTQMGLALRATGDNLAMGEANGIKVDRMKILGYMVSNGLIALAGSLLAQNNGYADMNMGTGTIVNGLASIILAEVIVKYLPLGKRLWSIVLGSILYRLVLVIILAMNVDAQMLKLASAVLLALILYVPEIRNKLHIKPSKTLTPGGND
;
A
#
# COMPACT_ATOMS: atom_id res chain seq x y z
N MET A 1 0.00 32.88 47.11
CA MET A 1 0.68 31.66 46.60
C MET A 1 0.75 31.53 45.07
N LYS A 2 0.12 32.40 44.26
CA LYS A 2 0.13 32.27 42.78
C LYS A 2 1.28 32.98 42.04
N LYS A 3 2.07 33.85 42.70
CA LYS A 3 3.20 34.58 42.07
C LYS A 3 4.58 33.90 42.24
N GLY A 4 4.70 32.94 43.16
CA GLY A 4 5.93 32.16 43.34
C GLY A 4 6.06 30.97 42.39
N LEU A 5 4.92 30.39 41.97
CA LEU A 5 4.89 29.23 41.07
C LEU A 5 5.28 29.59 39.63
N THR A 6 4.98 30.82 39.19
CA THR A 6 5.35 31.34 37.86
C THR A 6 6.85 31.66 37.77
N ALA A 7 7.48 32.09 38.87
CA ALA A 7 8.91 32.32 38.92
C ALA A 7 9.71 31.00 38.97
N LEU A 8 9.18 29.96 39.63
CA LEU A 8 9.79 28.64 39.68
C LEU A 8 9.75 27.90 38.32
N MET A 9 8.66 28.09 37.54
CA MET A 9 8.55 27.55 36.17
C MET A 9 9.48 28.24 35.17
N ALA A 10 9.73 29.55 35.31
CA ALA A 10 10.63 30.27 34.42
C ALA A 10 12.11 29.89 34.63
N VAL A 11 12.50 29.58 35.88
CA VAL A 11 13.86 29.12 36.22
C VAL A 11 14.08 27.65 35.84
N MET A 12 13.05 26.80 35.92
CA MET A 12 13.11 25.43 35.37
C MET A 12 13.22 25.42 33.84
N LEU A 13 12.55 26.35 33.14
CA LEU A 13 12.61 26.44 31.68
C LEU A 13 13.97 26.97 31.17
N ALA A 14 14.65 27.81 31.96
CA ALA A 14 15.99 28.31 31.65
C ALA A 14 17.12 27.31 32.01
N ALA A 15 16.88 26.38 32.94
CA ALA A 15 17.83 25.30 33.24
C ALA A 15 17.77 24.15 32.21
N LEU A 16 16.68 24.04 31.45
CA LEU A 16 16.50 23.06 30.38
C LEU A 16 17.11 23.48 29.03
N THR A 17 17.52 24.75 28.87
CA THR A 17 18.11 25.27 27.62
C THR A 17 19.65 25.29 27.61
N LEU A 18 20.32 24.91 28.70
CA LEU A 18 21.80 24.90 28.80
C LEU A 18 22.46 23.50 28.89
N ALA A 19 21.69 22.41 28.79
CA ALA A 19 22.25 21.04 28.74
C ALA A 19 22.29 20.45 27.31
N GLY A 20 22.13 21.29 26.28
CA GLY A 20 22.09 20.90 24.87
C GLY A 20 23.37 21.24 24.10
N CYS A 21 24.55 20.92 24.63
CA CYS A 21 25.81 20.96 23.88
C CYS A 21 26.77 19.91 24.43
N SER A 22 26.64 18.68 23.95
CA SER A 22 27.81 17.82 23.82
C SER A 22 27.74 17.13 22.46
N SER A 23 28.60 17.56 21.55
CA SER A 23 28.91 16.85 20.32
C SER A 23 29.43 15.45 20.68
N SER A 24 28.58 14.43 20.63
CA SER A 24 29.04 13.06 20.74
C SER A 24 29.62 12.63 19.39
N LYS A 25 30.95 12.69 19.30
CA LYS A 25 31.72 11.92 18.32
C LYS A 25 31.26 10.46 18.35
N ASN A 26 31.08 9.91 17.15
CA ASN A 26 30.83 8.51 16.81
C ASN A 26 31.34 7.52 17.87
N ALA A 27 30.41 6.98 18.66
CA ALA A 27 30.57 5.64 19.22
C ALA A 27 29.99 4.68 18.16
N SER A 28 30.81 3.78 17.64
CA SER A 28 30.36 2.67 16.80
C SER A 28 29.20 1.97 17.50
N LYS A 29 28.01 1.94 16.87
CA LYS A 29 26.94 1.05 17.34
C LYS A 29 27.46 -0.37 17.19
N ASP A 30 27.56 -1.10 18.30
CA ASP A 30 28.07 -2.48 18.31
C ASP A 30 27.21 -3.45 17.45
N VAL A 31 25.97 -3.08 17.12
CA VAL A 31 25.08 -3.83 16.23
C VAL A 31 24.36 -2.87 15.28
N VAL A 32 24.47 -3.14 13.98
CA VAL A 32 23.74 -2.42 12.91
C VAL A 32 22.35 -3.02 12.79
N HIS A 33 21.30 -2.19 12.87
CA HIS A 33 19.92 -2.62 12.60
C HIS A 33 19.56 -2.30 11.15
N LEU A 34 19.26 -3.32 10.37
CA LEU A 34 18.95 -3.19 8.95
C LEU A 34 17.57 -3.78 8.67
N GLY A 35 16.65 -2.93 8.23
CA GLY A 35 15.31 -3.34 7.81
C GLY A 35 15.32 -3.71 6.33
N ILE A 36 14.63 -4.77 5.94
CA ILE A 36 14.45 -5.15 4.53
C ILE A 36 12.96 -5.17 4.23
N LEU A 37 12.52 -4.31 3.32
CA LEU A 37 11.17 -4.34 2.78
C LEU A 37 11.20 -4.88 1.36
N GLN A 38 10.55 -6.02 1.15
CA GLN A 38 10.36 -6.59 -0.19
C GLN A 38 8.90 -6.40 -0.64
N TYR A 39 8.70 -5.96 -1.88
CA TYR A 39 7.34 -5.69 -2.37
C TYR A 39 6.47 -6.95 -2.45
N VAL A 40 6.96 -8.01 -3.08
CA VAL A 40 6.26 -9.29 -3.27
C VAL A 40 7.28 -10.43 -3.34
N GLU A 41 6.87 -11.68 -3.12
CA GLU A 41 7.77 -12.83 -3.31
C GLU A 41 7.82 -13.26 -4.78
N HIS A 42 9.01 -13.24 -5.38
CA HIS A 42 9.30 -13.88 -6.67
C HIS A 42 10.81 -14.11 -6.85
N PRO A 43 11.25 -15.01 -7.76
CA PRO A 43 12.62 -15.51 -7.83
C PRO A 43 13.68 -14.41 -7.87
N SER A 44 13.48 -13.39 -8.70
CA SER A 44 14.43 -12.29 -8.88
C SER A 44 14.61 -11.46 -7.60
N LEU A 45 13.55 -11.07 -6.89
CA LEU A 45 13.69 -10.32 -5.64
C LEU A 45 14.29 -11.18 -4.53
N THR A 46 13.91 -12.45 -4.48
CA THR A 46 14.49 -13.43 -3.55
C THR A 46 16.00 -13.59 -3.79
N ALA A 47 16.43 -13.65 -5.06
CA ALA A 47 17.82 -13.70 -5.47
C ALA A 47 18.58 -12.42 -5.07
N ALA A 48 18.00 -11.24 -5.31
CA ALA A 48 18.59 -9.96 -4.88
C ALA A 48 18.75 -9.89 -3.36
N ARG A 49 17.73 -10.28 -2.59
CA ARG A 49 17.82 -10.35 -1.12
C ARG A 49 18.94 -11.30 -0.68
N LYS A 50 18.99 -12.49 -1.27
CA LYS A 50 20.03 -13.50 -0.96
C LYS A 50 21.42 -12.95 -1.24
N GLY A 51 21.65 -12.42 -2.45
CA GLY A 51 22.92 -11.81 -2.82
C GLY A 51 23.32 -10.66 -1.91
N PHE A 52 22.36 -9.84 -1.48
CA PHE A 52 22.60 -8.76 -0.53
C PHE A 52 23.07 -9.27 0.84
N VAL A 53 22.37 -10.23 1.42
CA VAL A 53 22.70 -10.80 2.74
C VAL A 53 24.03 -11.56 2.69
N ASP A 54 24.28 -12.32 1.63
CA ASP A 54 25.53 -13.07 1.46
C ASP A 54 26.74 -12.13 1.34
N GLU A 55 26.60 -11.02 0.63
CA GLU A 55 27.70 -10.04 0.51
C GLU A 55 27.91 -9.24 1.80
N LEU A 56 26.83 -8.88 2.53
CA LEU A 56 26.98 -8.27 3.86
C LEU A 56 27.78 -9.17 4.80
N LYS A 57 27.53 -10.48 4.76
CA LYS A 57 28.29 -11.47 5.53
C LYS A 57 29.76 -11.51 5.12
N LYS A 58 30.08 -11.43 3.82
CA LYS A 58 31.46 -11.35 3.32
C LYS A 58 32.16 -10.06 3.75
N GLU A 59 31.44 -8.95 3.80
CA GLU A 59 31.92 -7.64 4.27
C GLU A 59 32.02 -7.55 5.82
N GLY A 60 31.73 -8.65 6.52
CA GLY A 60 31.92 -8.79 7.96
C GLY A 60 30.69 -8.46 8.82
N TYR A 61 29.52 -8.23 8.22
CA TYR A 61 28.25 -8.01 8.93
C TYR A 61 27.46 -9.33 9.02
N VAL A 62 27.49 -9.94 10.21
CA VAL A 62 26.91 -11.26 10.46
C VAL A 62 25.72 -11.13 11.40
N GLU A 63 24.58 -11.68 10.98
CA GLU A 63 23.36 -11.70 11.77
C GLU A 63 23.58 -12.33 13.16
N GLY A 64 23.06 -11.68 14.20
CA GLY A 64 23.18 -12.11 15.59
C GLY A 64 24.54 -11.82 16.24
N LYS A 65 25.52 -11.28 15.50
CA LYS A 65 26.79 -10.80 16.04
C LYS A 65 26.86 -9.27 16.04
N ASN A 66 26.90 -8.68 14.85
CA ASN A 66 27.04 -7.24 14.63
C ASN A 66 26.00 -6.68 13.63
N LEU A 67 25.04 -7.52 13.24
CA LEU A 67 23.91 -7.17 12.37
C LEU A 67 22.61 -7.75 12.95
N LYS A 68 21.54 -6.97 12.94
CA LYS A 68 20.16 -7.45 13.12
C LYS A 68 19.38 -7.15 11.85
N LEU A 69 18.79 -8.18 11.27
CA LEU A 69 17.94 -8.08 10.08
C LEU A 69 16.46 -8.12 10.48
N ASP A 70 15.71 -7.10 10.10
CA ASP A 70 14.27 -7.06 10.22
C ASP A 70 13.66 -7.16 8.81
N TYR A 71 13.37 -8.39 8.36
CA TYR A 71 12.83 -8.66 7.03
C TYR A 71 11.30 -8.72 7.03
N GLU A 72 10.67 -8.00 6.10
CA GLU A 72 9.23 -7.95 5.92
C GLU A 72 8.88 -7.96 4.41
N ASN A 73 7.75 -8.59 4.06
CA ASN A 73 7.24 -8.66 2.70
C ASN A 73 5.83 -8.06 2.61
N ALA A 74 5.61 -7.15 1.67
CA ALA A 74 4.33 -6.45 1.51
C ALA A 74 3.28 -7.22 0.70
N GLN A 75 3.65 -8.31 0.04
CA GLN A 75 2.74 -9.24 -0.65
C GLN A 75 2.01 -8.61 -1.84
N GLY A 76 2.67 -7.70 -2.54
CA GLY A 76 2.06 -6.94 -3.63
C GLY A 76 1.04 -5.89 -3.17
N ASP A 77 0.80 -5.76 -1.85
CA ASP A 77 -0.24 -4.91 -1.30
C ASP A 77 0.31 -3.55 -0.86
N GLN A 78 -0.25 -2.48 -1.44
CA GLN A 78 0.18 -1.10 -1.19
C GLN A 78 -0.13 -0.62 0.25
N SER A 79 -1.20 -1.14 0.87
CA SER A 79 -1.54 -0.78 2.25
C SER A 79 -0.58 -1.40 3.26
N ASN A 80 -0.07 -2.61 2.96
CA ASN A 80 0.98 -3.25 3.73
C ASN A 80 2.29 -2.48 3.63
N LEU A 81 2.70 -2.02 2.44
CA LEU A 81 3.91 -1.21 2.25
C LEU A 81 3.94 -0.01 3.21
N GLN A 82 2.83 0.73 3.32
CA GLN A 82 2.73 1.91 4.19
C GLN A 82 2.96 1.56 5.67
N THR A 83 2.35 0.47 6.13
CA THR A 83 2.40 0.08 7.55
C THR A 83 3.75 -0.53 7.91
N ILE A 84 4.28 -1.41 7.06
CA ILE A 84 5.58 -2.05 7.24
C ILE A 84 6.71 -1.02 7.18
N SER A 85 6.67 -0.10 6.21
CA SER A 85 7.68 0.96 6.08
C SER A 85 7.78 1.80 7.35
N THR A 86 6.63 2.20 7.93
CA THR A 86 6.60 2.98 9.17
C THR A 86 7.26 2.23 10.33
N ASN A 87 7.02 0.92 10.42
CA ASN A 87 7.62 0.06 11.45
C ASN A 87 9.14 -0.09 11.25
N LEU A 88 9.59 -0.39 10.02
CA LEU A 88 11.00 -0.58 9.70
C LEU A 88 11.82 0.69 9.93
N LEU A 89 11.30 1.85 9.51
CA LEU A 89 11.97 3.15 9.70
C LEU A 89 12.12 3.53 11.17
N SER A 90 11.19 3.14 12.03
CA SER A 90 11.25 3.46 13.46
C SER A 90 12.32 2.64 14.22
N ASN A 91 12.63 1.44 13.71
CA ASN A 91 13.43 0.45 14.44
C ASN A 91 14.84 0.24 13.87
N ASN A 92 15.09 0.65 12.63
CA ASN A 92 16.34 0.37 11.92
C ASN A 92 17.21 1.60 11.70
N ASP A 93 18.50 1.37 11.50
CA ASP A 93 19.51 2.40 11.23
C ASP A 93 19.70 2.62 9.71
N LEU A 94 19.34 1.61 8.92
CA LEU A 94 19.35 1.58 7.46
C LEU A 94 18.16 0.73 7.00
N VAL A 95 17.51 1.09 5.90
CA VAL A 95 16.47 0.25 5.29
C VAL A 95 16.80 -0.08 3.84
N LEU A 96 16.54 -1.32 3.44
CA LEU A 96 16.62 -1.79 2.06
C LEU A 96 15.21 -1.90 1.48
N GLY A 97 14.92 -1.16 0.41
CA GLY A 97 13.74 -1.36 -0.43
C GLY A 97 14.06 -2.25 -1.62
N ILE A 98 13.41 -3.41 -1.69
CA ILE A 98 13.51 -4.34 -2.82
C ILE A 98 12.27 -4.17 -3.69
N ALA A 99 12.48 -3.75 -4.94
CA ALA A 99 11.49 -3.28 -5.91
C ALA A 99 11.03 -1.82 -5.73
N THR A 100 10.60 -1.21 -6.85
CA THR A 100 10.21 0.20 -6.95
C THR A 100 9.16 0.62 -5.91
N PRO A 101 8.04 -0.11 -5.71
CA PRO A 101 7.03 0.31 -4.73
C PRO A 101 7.57 0.36 -3.30
N ALA A 102 8.38 -0.63 -2.91
CA ALA A 102 9.01 -0.68 -1.59
C ALA A 102 9.98 0.49 -1.36
N ALA A 103 10.84 0.77 -2.33
CA ALA A 103 11.77 1.89 -2.26
C ALA A 103 11.02 3.23 -2.20
N GLN A 104 9.97 3.41 -3.00
CA GLN A 104 9.17 4.64 -3.00
C GLN A 104 8.48 4.86 -1.66
N THR A 105 7.84 3.83 -1.09
CA THR A 105 7.16 3.98 0.20
C THR A 105 8.15 4.29 1.32
N LEU A 106 9.32 3.62 1.36
CA LEU A 106 10.36 3.92 2.35
C LEU A 106 10.89 5.36 2.21
N SER A 107 11.25 5.79 1.00
CA SER A 107 11.75 7.15 0.76
C SER A 107 10.71 8.23 1.06
N ASN A 108 9.43 7.98 0.78
CA ASN A 108 8.35 8.94 1.02
C ASN A 108 8.02 9.12 2.51
N LEU A 109 8.30 8.12 3.34
CA LEU A 109 7.97 8.14 4.77
C LEU A 109 9.17 8.43 5.67
N SER A 110 10.37 8.19 5.17
CA SER A 110 11.59 8.46 5.91
C SER A 110 11.94 9.95 5.90
N SER A 111 12.33 10.47 7.05
CA SER A 111 12.87 11.82 7.21
C SER A 111 14.39 11.87 7.29
N ASP A 112 15.00 10.77 7.75
CA ASP A 112 16.39 10.76 8.25
C ASP A 112 17.05 9.38 8.16
N VAL A 113 16.29 8.29 8.05
CA VAL A 113 16.84 6.94 7.88
C VAL A 113 17.23 6.74 6.42
N PRO A 114 18.50 6.41 6.12
CA PRO A 114 18.92 6.19 4.74
C PRO A 114 18.20 4.99 4.13
N VAL A 115 17.81 5.13 2.86
CA VAL A 115 17.11 4.11 2.07
C VAL A 115 18.07 3.60 0.99
N VAL A 116 18.44 2.33 1.08
CA VAL A 116 19.13 1.64 -0.01
C VAL A 116 18.09 0.94 -0.86
N PHE A 117 18.18 1.01 -2.19
CA PHE A 117 17.26 0.30 -3.06
C PHE A 117 17.96 -0.70 -3.98
N THR A 118 17.23 -1.74 -4.36
CA THR A 118 17.64 -2.70 -5.40
C THR A 118 16.42 -3.14 -6.19
N ALA A 119 16.63 -3.70 -7.38
CA ALA A 119 15.54 -4.08 -8.30
C ALA A 119 14.61 -2.90 -8.64
N VAL A 120 15.18 -1.70 -8.81
CA VAL A 120 14.44 -0.50 -9.22
C VAL A 120 14.78 -0.17 -10.65
N THR A 121 13.82 -0.23 -11.57
CA THR A 121 14.13 -0.03 -12.99
C THR A 121 14.54 1.39 -13.30
N ASP A 122 13.72 2.37 -12.95
CA ASP A 122 14.03 3.78 -13.18
C ASP A 122 13.96 4.57 -11.87
N PRO A 123 15.07 4.66 -11.11
CA PRO A 123 15.12 5.39 -9.85
C PRO A 123 14.79 6.89 -10.00
N VAL A 124 15.08 7.48 -11.16
CA VAL A 124 14.85 8.92 -11.43
C VAL A 124 13.36 9.17 -11.63
N SER A 125 12.71 8.43 -12.54
CA SER A 125 11.25 8.55 -12.74
C SER A 125 10.47 8.12 -11.50
N ALA A 126 11.01 7.21 -10.69
CA ALA A 126 10.43 6.81 -9.42
C ALA A 126 10.58 7.87 -8.30
N LYS A 127 11.30 8.98 -8.57
CA LYS A 127 11.59 10.07 -7.62
C LYS A 127 12.36 9.60 -6.39
N LEU A 128 13.20 8.58 -6.56
CA LEU A 128 14.10 8.10 -5.51
C LEU A 128 15.40 8.90 -5.51
N VAL A 129 15.85 9.34 -6.69
CA VAL A 129 17.10 10.08 -6.88
C VAL A 129 16.88 11.19 -7.91
N ASP A 130 17.59 12.31 -7.78
CA ASP A 130 17.59 13.37 -8.79
C ASP A 130 18.24 12.89 -10.10
N THR A 131 19.40 12.24 -9.96
CA THR A 131 20.18 11.63 -11.05
C THR A 131 20.90 10.38 -10.51
N MET A 132 21.41 9.54 -11.40
CA MET A 132 22.17 8.35 -10.97
C MET A 132 23.49 8.74 -10.29
N GLU A 133 24.19 9.75 -10.81
CA GLU A 133 25.50 10.19 -10.31
C GLU A 133 25.39 11.04 -9.05
N THR A 134 24.35 11.85 -8.97
CA THR A 134 24.06 12.74 -7.84
C THR A 134 22.64 12.47 -7.33
N PRO A 135 22.48 11.50 -6.42
CA PRO A 135 21.16 11.13 -5.95
C PRO A 135 20.43 12.25 -5.21
N ASN A 136 21.16 13.09 -4.47
CA ASN A 136 20.65 14.22 -3.69
C ASN A 136 19.39 13.85 -2.89
N GLY A 137 19.56 13.26 -1.72
CA GLY A 137 18.45 12.86 -0.86
C GLY A 137 18.86 11.82 0.15
N ILE A 138 17.87 11.05 0.62
CA ILE A 138 18.08 9.97 1.58
C ILE A 138 18.20 8.59 0.93
N ALA A 139 18.14 8.50 -0.40
CA ALA A 139 18.09 7.24 -1.12
C ALA A 139 19.21 7.06 -2.15
N THR A 140 19.72 5.83 -2.27
CA THR A 140 20.64 5.39 -3.31
C THR A 140 20.54 3.88 -3.49
N GLY A 141 21.17 3.30 -4.51
CA GLY A 141 21.09 1.87 -4.70
C GLY A 141 21.46 1.42 -6.10
N THR A 142 20.86 0.33 -6.54
CA THR A 142 21.12 -0.26 -7.85
C THR A 142 19.86 -0.36 -8.69
N SER A 143 19.96 0.07 -9.94
CA SER A 143 18.94 -0.15 -10.95
C SER A 143 19.04 -1.55 -11.55
N ASP A 144 17.92 -2.12 -12.00
CA ASP A 144 17.88 -3.35 -12.80
C ASP A 144 17.64 -3.11 -14.30
N MET A 145 17.69 -1.86 -14.74
CA MET A 145 17.42 -1.46 -16.11
C MET A 145 18.30 -2.24 -17.09
N SER A 146 17.64 -2.94 -18.00
CA SER A 146 18.26 -3.80 -19.00
C SER A 146 17.89 -3.28 -20.40
N PRO A 147 18.83 -3.24 -21.37
CA PRO A 147 18.55 -2.71 -22.71
C PRO A 147 17.45 -3.49 -23.45
N ILE A 148 16.27 -2.88 -23.60
CA ILE A 148 15.15 -3.48 -24.33
C ILE A 148 15.49 -3.65 -25.81
N SER A 149 16.26 -2.73 -26.39
CA SER A 149 16.75 -2.84 -27.77
C SER A 149 17.48 -4.16 -28.03
N LYS A 150 18.28 -4.64 -27.07
CA LYS A 150 18.97 -5.94 -27.18
C LYS A 150 18.00 -7.12 -27.06
N GLN A 151 16.97 -7.02 -26.22
CA GLN A 151 15.91 -8.03 -26.14
C GLN A 151 15.12 -8.13 -27.46
N VAL A 152 14.85 -7.01 -28.12
CA VAL A 152 14.20 -6.96 -29.45
C VAL A 152 15.12 -7.54 -30.53
N GLU A 153 16.43 -7.23 -30.51
CA GLU A 153 17.41 -7.82 -31.43
C GLU A 153 17.45 -9.35 -31.32
N LEU A 154 17.48 -9.89 -30.10
CA LEU A 154 17.44 -11.33 -29.85
C LEU A 154 16.13 -11.95 -30.35
N LEU A 155 15.00 -11.27 -30.16
CA LEU A 155 13.73 -11.73 -30.69
C LEU A 155 13.74 -11.83 -32.22
N GLN A 156 14.32 -10.86 -32.93
CA GLN A 156 14.43 -10.93 -34.39
C GLN A 156 15.37 -12.04 -34.87
N LYS A 157 16.40 -12.39 -34.09
CA LYS A 157 17.29 -13.53 -34.41
C LYS A 157 16.61 -14.88 -34.21
N VAL A 158 15.79 -15.02 -33.18
CA VAL A 158 15.09 -16.28 -32.86
C VAL A 158 13.81 -16.43 -33.69
N MET A 159 13.10 -15.33 -33.94
CA MET A 159 11.81 -15.30 -34.65
C MET A 159 11.81 -14.20 -35.73
N PRO A 160 12.51 -14.40 -36.86
CA PRO A 160 12.65 -13.36 -37.90
C PRO A 160 11.33 -12.94 -38.56
N ASP A 161 10.31 -13.82 -38.54
CA ASP A 161 8.99 -13.57 -39.13
C ASP A 161 7.96 -12.97 -38.14
N VAL A 162 8.39 -12.55 -36.95
CA VAL A 162 7.51 -11.95 -35.95
C VAL A 162 6.96 -10.60 -36.44
N LYS A 163 5.63 -10.43 -36.40
CA LYS A 163 4.92 -9.22 -36.83
C LYS A 163 4.04 -8.62 -35.73
N LYS A 164 3.66 -9.42 -34.73
CA LYS A 164 2.80 -9.00 -33.63
C LYS A 164 3.32 -9.49 -32.28
N VAL A 165 3.60 -8.55 -31.38
CA VAL A 165 4.00 -8.80 -30.00
C VAL A 165 2.93 -8.28 -29.05
N GLY A 166 2.57 -9.11 -28.08
CA GLY A 166 1.75 -8.70 -26.94
C GLY A 166 2.66 -8.17 -25.84
N ILE A 167 2.29 -7.07 -25.18
CA ILE A 167 2.94 -6.65 -23.94
C ILE A 167 1.90 -6.71 -22.84
N MET A 168 2.15 -7.55 -21.84
CA MET A 168 1.42 -7.53 -20.59
C MET A 168 2.23 -6.74 -19.57
N TYR A 169 1.58 -5.85 -18.84
CA TYR A 169 2.22 -5.07 -17.80
C TYR A 169 1.23 -4.71 -16.70
N THR A 170 1.73 -4.37 -15.52
CA THR A 170 0.91 -3.92 -14.41
C THR A 170 0.82 -2.41 -14.40
N THR A 171 -0.40 -1.89 -14.44
CA THR A 171 -0.68 -0.45 -14.59
C THR A 171 -0.45 0.35 -13.31
N ASN A 172 -0.16 -0.31 -12.19
CA ASN A 172 0.14 0.32 -10.91
C ASN A 172 1.63 0.33 -10.56
N GLU A 173 2.49 -0.04 -11.51
CA GLU A 173 3.95 -0.12 -11.36
C GLU A 173 4.64 0.84 -12.33
N ARG A 174 5.26 1.92 -11.82
CA ARG A 174 5.94 2.91 -12.66
C ARG A 174 7.10 2.31 -13.46
N ASN A 175 7.80 1.33 -12.88
CA ASN A 175 8.84 0.54 -13.57
C ASN A 175 8.32 -0.14 -14.83
N SER A 176 7.09 -0.65 -14.79
CA SER A 176 6.48 -1.35 -15.92
C SER A 176 6.06 -0.36 -17.01
N GLU A 177 5.44 0.77 -16.65
CA GLU A 177 5.03 1.80 -17.61
C GLU A 177 6.21 2.32 -18.45
N VAL A 178 7.33 2.67 -17.80
CA VAL A 178 8.53 3.19 -18.49
C VAL A 178 9.07 2.16 -19.47
N GLN A 179 9.12 0.88 -19.10
CA GLN A 179 9.57 -0.18 -19.98
C GLN A 179 8.60 -0.45 -21.13
N VAL A 180 7.29 -0.32 -20.92
CA VAL A 180 6.30 -0.46 -22.00
C VAL A 180 6.47 0.64 -23.03
N GLU A 181 6.67 1.89 -22.59
CA GLU A 181 6.92 3.03 -23.49
C GLU A 181 8.20 2.84 -24.33
N GLU A 182 9.27 2.32 -23.72
CA GLU A 182 10.52 2.02 -24.41
C GLU A 182 10.37 0.82 -25.36
N ALA A 183 9.75 -0.28 -24.90
CA ALA A 183 9.51 -1.47 -25.71
C ALA A 183 8.65 -1.16 -26.94
N GLN A 184 7.60 -0.34 -26.80
CA GLN A 184 6.81 0.10 -27.93
C GLN A 184 7.65 0.83 -28.99
N LYS A 185 8.59 1.69 -28.57
CA LYS A 185 9.50 2.40 -29.48
C LYS A 185 10.45 1.45 -30.18
N GLU A 186 11.05 0.50 -29.46
CA GLU A 186 12.01 -0.46 -30.02
C GLU A 186 11.32 -1.47 -30.96
N PHE A 187 10.14 -1.99 -30.61
CA PHE A 187 9.36 -2.84 -31.51
C PHE A 187 8.88 -2.09 -32.76
N ALA A 188 8.51 -0.81 -32.63
CA ALA A 188 8.14 0.02 -33.80
C ALA A 188 9.33 0.22 -34.75
N LYS A 189 10.54 0.46 -34.23
CA LYS A 189 11.78 0.54 -35.04
C LYS A 189 12.07 -0.77 -35.77
N ALA A 190 11.76 -1.90 -35.14
CA ALA A 190 11.88 -3.23 -35.71
C ALA A 190 10.76 -3.61 -36.70
N GLY A 191 9.76 -2.74 -36.91
CA GLY A 191 8.61 -3.00 -37.80
C GLY A 191 7.59 -4.00 -37.24
N ILE A 192 7.57 -4.19 -35.91
CA ILE A 192 6.71 -5.13 -35.20
C ILE A 192 5.53 -4.38 -34.57
N ASN A 193 4.30 -4.85 -34.82
CA ASN A 193 3.10 -4.26 -34.21
C ASN A 193 2.95 -4.71 -32.76
N VAL A 194 2.64 -3.77 -31.87
CA VAL A 194 2.49 -4.04 -30.43
C VAL A 194 1.02 -3.98 -30.02
N ILE A 195 0.58 -4.97 -29.24
CA ILE A 195 -0.72 -4.96 -28.55
C ILE A 195 -0.44 -4.96 -27.06
N THR A 196 -0.78 -3.88 -26.36
CA THR A 196 -0.54 -3.77 -24.91
C THR A 196 -1.82 -4.03 -24.14
N LYS A 197 -1.74 -4.83 -23.06
CA LYS A 197 -2.81 -4.91 -22.06
C LYS A 197 -2.26 -4.78 -20.65
N GLY A 198 -2.86 -3.85 -19.91
CA GLY A 198 -2.57 -3.61 -18.52
C GLY A 198 -3.37 -4.51 -17.59
N ILE A 199 -2.76 -4.95 -16.49
CA ILE A 199 -3.44 -5.59 -15.36
C ILE A 199 -3.34 -4.74 -14.09
N SER A 200 -4.17 -5.09 -13.10
CA SER A 200 -4.22 -4.43 -11.78
C SER A 200 -3.94 -5.37 -10.62
N SER A 201 -4.15 -6.66 -10.85
CA SER A 201 -4.08 -7.74 -9.87
C SER A 201 -3.60 -9.01 -10.54
N THR A 202 -2.99 -9.91 -9.77
CA THR A 202 -2.62 -11.26 -10.20
C THR A 202 -3.83 -12.06 -10.69
N ASN A 203 -5.04 -11.73 -10.22
CA ASN A 203 -6.30 -12.34 -10.67
C ASN A 203 -6.60 -12.07 -12.16
N ASP A 204 -6.11 -10.97 -12.71
CA ASP A 204 -6.37 -10.56 -14.11
C ASP A 204 -5.42 -11.27 -15.10
N VAL A 205 -4.34 -11.88 -14.60
CA VAL A 205 -3.23 -12.42 -15.42
C VAL A 205 -3.71 -13.46 -16.42
N GLN A 206 -4.53 -14.42 -15.97
CA GLN A 206 -4.95 -15.54 -16.83
C GLN A 206 -5.74 -15.07 -18.06
N ASP A 207 -6.79 -14.27 -17.83
CA ASP A 207 -7.69 -13.82 -18.89
C ASP A 207 -7.00 -12.83 -19.83
N THR A 208 -6.17 -11.95 -19.27
CA THR A 208 -5.39 -10.99 -20.05
C THR A 208 -4.34 -11.71 -20.90
N ALA A 209 -3.68 -12.74 -20.37
CA ALA A 209 -2.69 -13.54 -21.09
C ALA A 209 -3.33 -14.27 -22.26
N LYS A 210 -4.43 -14.98 -22.02
CA LYS A 210 -5.19 -15.68 -23.07
C LYS A 210 -5.64 -14.71 -24.16
N SER A 211 -6.13 -13.54 -23.76
CA SER A 211 -6.56 -12.53 -24.72
C SER A 211 -5.40 -11.94 -25.55
N LEU A 212 -4.22 -11.70 -24.96
CA LEU A 212 -3.05 -11.21 -25.69
C LEU A 212 -2.47 -12.28 -26.62
N MET A 213 -2.24 -13.47 -26.09
CA MET A 213 -1.65 -14.59 -26.82
C MET A 213 -2.53 -15.03 -28.00
N SER A 214 -3.86 -14.92 -27.93
CA SER A 214 -4.73 -15.20 -29.10
C SER A 214 -4.59 -14.19 -30.25
N GLN A 215 -4.00 -13.02 -30.01
CA GLN A 215 -3.87 -11.93 -30.98
C GLN A 215 -2.42 -11.68 -31.44
N THR A 216 -1.45 -12.38 -30.83
CA THR A 216 -0.01 -12.09 -30.95
C THR A 216 0.79 -13.37 -31.11
N GLN A 217 2.02 -13.26 -31.62
CA GLN A 217 2.89 -14.41 -31.86
C GLN A 217 3.86 -14.65 -30.69
N VAL A 218 4.08 -13.62 -29.87
CA VAL A 218 5.01 -13.58 -28.74
C VAL A 218 4.38 -12.71 -27.67
N LEU A 219 4.51 -13.13 -26.42
CA LEU A 219 4.22 -12.29 -25.27
C LEU A 219 5.53 -11.77 -24.68
N PHE A 220 5.72 -10.46 -24.74
CA PHE A 220 6.80 -9.76 -24.05
C PHE A 220 6.33 -9.35 -22.65
N ILE A 221 7.15 -9.64 -21.64
CA ILE A 221 6.95 -9.18 -20.27
C ILE A 221 8.11 -8.26 -19.85
N PRO A 222 7.83 -7.05 -19.32
CA PRO A 222 8.86 -6.20 -18.72
C PRO A 222 9.32 -6.77 -17.36
N THR A 223 10.28 -6.12 -16.69
CA THR A 223 10.59 -6.41 -15.27
C THR A 223 9.46 -5.90 -14.36
N ASP A 224 8.38 -6.67 -14.33
CA ASP A 224 7.12 -6.38 -13.64
C ASP A 224 6.93 -7.33 -12.46
N ASN A 225 6.76 -6.79 -11.26
CA ASN A 225 6.77 -7.61 -10.04
C ASN A 225 5.55 -8.52 -9.96
N MET A 226 4.37 -8.01 -10.32
CA MET A 226 3.13 -8.75 -10.26
C MET A 226 3.05 -9.87 -11.31
N ILE A 227 3.46 -9.60 -12.55
CA ILE A 227 3.52 -10.62 -13.60
C ILE A 227 4.54 -11.70 -13.25
N VAL A 228 5.72 -11.31 -12.76
CA VAL A 228 6.76 -12.27 -12.37
C VAL A 228 6.32 -13.10 -11.16
N SER A 229 5.54 -12.55 -10.24
CA SER A 229 4.94 -13.33 -9.14
C SER A 229 3.95 -14.41 -9.63
N ALA A 230 3.37 -14.23 -10.83
CA ALA A 230 2.46 -15.16 -11.49
C ALA A 230 3.11 -15.89 -12.69
N ILE A 231 4.43 -15.92 -12.78
CA ILE A 231 5.13 -16.38 -13.99
C ILE A 231 4.85 -17.85 -14.32
N SER A 232 4.70 -18.72 -13.32
CA SER A 232 4.42 -20.14 -13.55
C SER A 232 3.08 -20.35 -14.27
N LEU A 233 2.04 -19.59 -13.91
CA LEU A 233 0.76 -19.59 -14.62
C LEU A 233 0.95 -19.12 -16.06
N LEU A 234 1.74 -18.07 -16.27
CA LEU A 234 1.96 -17.50 -17.60
C LEU A 234 2.71 -18.46 -18.52
N THR A 235 3.69 -19.20 -18.00
CA THR A 235 4.47 -20.17 -18.79
C THR A 235 3.70 -21.47 -19.02
N GLU A 236 2.77 -21.86 -18.15
CA GLU A 236 1.79 -22.92 -18.45
C GLU A 236 0.86 -22.52 -19.61
N LEU A 237 0.32 -21.30 -19.58
CA LEU A 237 -0.50 -20.77 -20.67
C LEU A 237 0.30 -20.65 -21.98
N SER A 238 1.58 -20.32 -21.90
CA SER A 238 2.49 -20.31 -23.05
C SER A 238 2.57 -21.69 -23.72
N LYS A 239 2.68 -22.77 -22.92
CA LYS A 239 2.69 -24.15 -23.42
C LYS A 239 1.34 -24.57 -24.02
N GLU A 240 0.25 -24.19 -23.37
CA GLU A 240 -1.13 -24.48 -23.80
C GLU A 240 -1.44 -23.82 -25.15
N MET A 241 -1.12 -22.53 -25.27
CA MET A 241 -1.50 -21.70 -26.40
C MET A 241 -0.43 -21.64 -27.50
N LYS A 242 0.74 -22.25 -27.27
CA LYS A 242 1.90 -22.25 -28.19
C LYS A 242 2.39 -20.85 -28.55
N VAL A 243 2.35 -19.93 -27.57
CA VAL A 243 2.85 -18.56 -27.72
C VAL A 243 4.02 -18.36 -26.75
N PRO A 244 5.27 -18.17 -27.23
CA PRO A 244 6.42 -17.95 -26.37
C PRO A 244 6.30 -16.68 -25.52
N VAL A 245 6.81 -16.78 -24.30
CA VAL A 245 7.00 -15.63 -23.38
C VAL A 245 8.47 -15.25 -23.39
N VAL A 246 8.80 -13.97 -23.58
CA VAL A 246 10.16 -13.43 -23.61
C VAL A 246 10.29 -12.19 -22.72
N GLY A 247 11.50 -11.86 -22.30
CA GLY A 247 11.78 -10.68 -21.46
C GLY A 247 11.87 -11.01 -19.97
N GLY A 248 11.54 -10.06 -19.10
CA GLY A 248 11.74 -10.18 -17.66
C GLY A 248 13.22 -10.27 -17.26
N SER A 249 13.51 -10.98 -16.16
CA SER A 249 14.88 -11.17 -15.65
C SER A 249 15.50 -12.51 -16.03
N ALA A 250 16.81 -12.66 -15.84
CA ALA A 250 17.50 -13.94 -16.04
C ALA A 250 16.89 -15.07 -15.19
N ASP A 251 16.44 -14.75 -13.97
CA ASP A 251 15.94 -15.72 -12.98
C ASP A 251 14.58 -16.35 -13.35
N VAL A 252 13.83 -15.77 -14.30
CA VAL A 252 12.52 -16.29 -14.72
C VAL A 252 12.60 -17.24 -15.92
N VAL A 253 13.77 -17.34 -16.56
CA VAL A 253 13.99 -18.25 -17.70
C VAL A 253 13.86 -19.69 -17.26
N ASP A 254 14.37 -20.04 -16.08
CA ASP A 254 14.22 -21.37 -15.48
C ASP A 254 12.76 -21.75 -15.19
N GLN A 255 11.85 -20.76 -15.12
CA GLN A 255 10.41 -21.00 -14.92
C GLN A 255 9.61 -21.15 -16.21
N GLY A 256 10.28 -21.17 -17.36
CA GLY A 256 9.65 -21.37 -18.67
C GLY A 256 9.52 -20.10 -19.52
N VAL A 257 10.16 -18.99 -19.15
CA VAL A 257 10.38 -17.90 -20.12
C VAL A 257 11.37 -18.40 -21.16
N LEU A 258 11.13 -18.12 -22.45
CA LEU A 258 11.92 -18.69 -23.54
C LEU A 258 13.35 -18.16 -23.55
N PHE A 259 13.53 -16.85 -23.48
CA PHE A 259 14.83 -16.21 -23.29
C PHE A 259 14.67 -14.79 -22.75
N THR A 260 15.75 -14.27 -22.18
CA THR A 260 15.88 -12.84 -21.88
C THR A 260 17.32 -12.38 -22.06
N TYR A 261 17.48 -11.05 -22.11
CA TYR A 261 18.74 -10.38 -21.79
C TYR A 261 18.46 -9.45 -20.62
N GLY A 262 19.02 -9.76 -19.45
CA GLY A 262 18.65 -9.05 -18.23
C GLY A 262 19.68 -9.16 -17.12
N ALA A 263 19.46 -8.35 -16.07
CA ALA A 263 20.27 -8.36 -14.87
C ALA A 263 20.24 -9.71 -14.17
N ASN A 264 21.40 -10.12 -13.63
CA ASN A 264 21.48 -11.18 -12.65
C ASN A 264 21.18 -10.58 -11.26
N TYR A 265 20.01 -10.93 -10.69
CA TYR A 265 19.55 -10.28 -9.47
C TYR A 265 20.39 -10.67 -8.24
N GLU A 266 20.96 -11.87 -8.18
CA GLU A 266 21.87 -12.24 -7.10
C GLU A 266 23.14 -11.38 -7.12
N ALA A 267 23.74 -11.17 -8.30
CA ALA A 267 24.88 -10.27 -8.47
C ALA A 267 24.50 -8.80 -8.20
N LEU A 268 23.29 -8.40 -8.59
CA LEU A 268 22.76 -7.07 -8.31
C LEU A 268 22.64 -6.83 -6.80
N GLY A 269 22.10 -7.80 -6.07
CA GLY A 269 22.01 -7.77 -4.60
C GLY A 269 23.39 -7.61 -3.95
N ARG A 270 24.41 -8.33 -4.44
CA ARG A 270 25.80 -8.16 -3.97
C ARG A 270 26.32 -6.75 -4.24
N GLN A 271 26.04 -6.20 -5.42
CA GLN A 271 26.41 -4.83 -5.76
C GLN A 271 25.74 -3.81 -4.82
N THR A 272 24.44 -3.97 -4.54
CA THR A 272 23.70 -3.14 -3.58
C THR A 272 24.31 -3.22 -2.17
N ALA A 273 24.69 -4.41 -1.71
CA ALA A 273 25.27 -4.58 -0.37
C ALA A 273 26.58 -3.81 -0.21
N LYS A 274 27.42 -3.72 -1.25
CA LYS A 274 28.65 -2.91 -1.21
C LYS A 274 28.34 -1.42 -1.01
N LEU A 275 27.27 -0.92 -1.63
CA LEU A 275 26.78 0.46 -1.40
C LEU A 275 26.25 0.61 0.03
N ALA A 276 25.47 -0.35 0.52
CA ALA A 276 24.98 -0.34 1.90
C ALA A 276 26.13 -0.32 2.91
N VAL A 277 27.20 -1.07 2.69
CA VAL A 277 28.39 -1.10 3.56
C VAL A 277 29.09 0.25 3.61
N ARG A 278 29.14 1.00 2.51
CA ARG A 278 29.68 2.38 2.50
C ARG A 278 28.86 3.30 3.41
N ILE A 279 27.54 3.20 3.34
CA ILE A 279 26.63 3.98 4.19
C ILE A 279 26.76 3.56 5.66
N ILE A 280 26.84 2.26 5.95
CA ILE A 280 27.06 1.74 7.31
C ILE A 280 28.40 2.25 7.89
N LYS A 281 29.43 2.39 7.04
CA LYS A 281 30.74 2.96 7.42
C LYS A 281 30.71 4.49 7.60
N GLY A 282 29.57 5.15 7.38
CA GLY A 282 29.36 6.57 7.65
C GLY A 282 29.48 7.48 6.43
N GLU A 283 29.50 6.92 5.21
CA GLU A 283 29.40 7.73 3.99
C GLU A 283 27.99 8.31 3.85
N ASP A 284 27.92 9.58 3.44
CA ASP A 284 26.68 10.30 3.24
C ASP A 284 25.92 9.73 2.04
N VAL A 285 24.71 9.21 2.27
CA VAL A 285 23.87 8.58 1.25
C VAL A 285 23.61 9.49 0.05
N SER A 286 23.53 10.80 0.26
CA SER A 286 23.29 11.78 -0.81
C SER A 286 24.44 11.88 -1.82
N LYS A 287 25.63 11.37 -1.45
CA LYS A 287 26.87 11.40 -2.27
C LYS A 287 27.24 10.04 -2.84
N VAL A 288 26.56 8.98 -2.43
CA VAL A 288 26.79 7.63 -2.94
C VAL A 288 25.98 7.48 -4.23
N ALA A 289 26.63 7.56 -5.39
CA ALA A 289 25.96 7.39 -6.68
C ALA A 289 25.19 6.06 -6.77
N ALA A 290 23.99 6.12 -7.37
CA ALA A 290 23.25 4.94 -7.75
C ALA A 290 23.91 4.27 -8.97
N GLU A 291 23.83 2.94 -9.06
CA GLU A 291 24.55 2.19 -10.08
C GLU A 291 23.61 1.36 -10.98
N TYR A 292 23.97 1.24 -12.26
CA TYR A 292 23.36 0.28 -13.19
C TYR A 292 23.90 -1.14 -12.97
N PRO A 293 23.21 -2.19 -13.47
CA PRO A 293 23.64 -3.57 -13.27
C PRO A 293 24.96 -3.82 -14.00
N LYS A 294 25.98 -4.31 -13.27
CA LYS A 294 27.28 -4.67 -13.86
C LYS A 294 27.29 -6.04 -14.55
N ALA A 295 26.33 -6.90 -14.20
CA ALA A 295 26.20 -8.26 -14.72
C ALA A 295 24.87 -8.41 -15.46
N LEU A 296 24.93 -8.38 -16.80
CA LEU A 296 23.82 -8.61 -17.72
C LEU A 296 24.11 -9.89 -18.52
N ASN A 297 23.15 -10.82 -18.53
CA ASN A 297 23.32 -12.12 -19.16
C ASN A 297 22.21 -12.36 -20.19
N VAL A 298 22.57 -13.00 -21.30
CA VAL A 298 21.58 -13.70 -22.14
C VAL A 298 21.35 -15.07 -21.52
N VAL A 299 20.10 -15.39 -21.23
CA VAL A 299 19.71 -16.71 -20.69
C VAL A 299 18.55 -17.23 -21.53
N ALA A 300 18.62 -18.50 -21.91
CA ALA A 300 17.63 -19.14 -22.77
C ALA A 300 17.20 -20.50 -22.20
N ASN A 301 15.96 -20.91 -22.49
CA ASN A 301 15.36 -22.15 -22.00
C ASN A 301 15.16 -23.14 -23.14
N ASP A 302 16.09 -24.09 -23.26
CA ASP A 302 16.07 -25.13 -24.30
C ASP A 302 14.86 -26.06 -24.18
N ASP A 303 14.38 -26.32 -22.97
CA ASP A 303 13.21 -27.19 -22.76
C ASP A 303 11.91 -26.51 -23.20
N MET A 304 11.80 -25.20 -22.96
CA MET A 304 10.69 -24.40 -23.48
C MET A 304 10.78 -24.28 -25.01
N ALA A 305 11.98 -24.06 -25.55
CA ALA A 305 12.20 -24.01 -27.00
C ALA A 305 11.76 -25.31 -27.69
N LYS A 306 12.13 -26.47 -27.15
CA LYS A 306 11.66 -27.79 -27.62
C LYS A 306 10.14 -27.92 -27.52
N THR A 307 9.54 -27.46 -26.41
CA THR A 307 8.08 -27.55 -26.17
C THR A 307 7.27 -26.70 -27.15
N LEU A 308 7.84 -25.57 -27.59
CA LEU A 308 7.24 -24.61 -28.51
C LEU A 308 7.66 -24.84 -29.98
N GLY A 309 8.66 -25.67 -30.23
CA GLY A 309 9.21 -25.91 -31.57
C GLY A 309 10.00 -24.72 -32.13
N ILE A 310 10.72 -23.99 -31.26
CA ILE A 310 11.50 -22.80 -31.60
C ILE A 310 13.00 -23.16 -31.59
N ASP A 311 13.75 -22.65 -32.57
CA ASP A 311 15.20 -22.83 -32.66
C ASP A 311 15.93 -21.67 -31.96
N LEU A 312 16.79 -21.99 -30.98
CA LEU A 312 17.60 -21.03 -30.23
C LEU A 312 19.06 -20.98 -30.68
N SER A 313 19.47 -21.75 -31.69
CA SER A 313 20.85 -21.84 -32.17
C SER A 313 21.46 -20.46 -32.52
N SER A 314 20.62 -19.50 -32.92
CA SER A 314 21.04 -18.14 -33.26
C SER A 314 21.50 -17.30 -32.07
N ILE A 315 21.18 -17.70 -30.83
CA ILE A 315 21.52 -16.99 -29.60
C ILE A 315 22.39 -17.82 -28.62
N GLU A 316 22.65 -19.10 -28.92
CA GLU A 316 23.45 -20.00 -28.07
C GLU A 316 24.85 -19.45 -27.74
N ASN A 317 25.54 -18.85 -28.72
CA ASN A 317 26.87 -18.25 -28.53
C ASN A 317 26.86 -17.00 -27.64
N GLU A 318 25.70 -16.33 -27.53
CA GLU A 318 25.50 -15.18 -26.65
C GLU A 318 25.08 -15.63 -25.23
N ALA A 319 24.48 -16.82 -25.09
CA ALA A 319 24.00 -17.40 -23.83
C ALA A 319 25.09 -18.03 -22.94
N THR A 320 26.32 -18.23 -23.43
CA THR A 320 27.38 -19.04 -22.76
C THR A 320 28.55 -18.28 -22.11
N LYS A 321 28.40 -17.02 -21.67
CA LYS A 321 29.51 -16.27 -21.03
C LYS A 321 29.40 -15.98 -19.52
N ALA A 322 28.54 -16.68 -18.78
CA ALA A 322 28.29 -16.36 -17.36
C ALA A 322 28.66 -17.42 -16.31
N SER A 323 29.42 -18.48 -16.65
CA SER A 323 29.63 -19.64 -15.75
C SER A 323 31.08 -20.00 -15.43
N THR A 324 32.06 -19.10 -15.55
CA THR A 324 33.48 -19.43 -15.28
C THR A 324 34.20 -18.59 -14.22
N ASP A 325 33.55 -18.05 -13.19
CA ASP A 325 34.34 -17.41 -12.10
C ASP A 325 33.88 -17.57 -10.64
N ASP A 326 32.75 -18.23 -10.33
CA ASP A 326 32.24 -18.28 -8.94
C ASP A 326 31.95 -19.70 -8.39
N SER A 327 32.30 -20.78 -9.10
CA SER A 327 31.96 -22.15 -8.68
C SER A 327 33.04 -22.93 -7.91
N GLU A 328 34.21 -22.35 -7.63
CA GLU A 328 35.22 -22.98 -6.76
C GLU A 328 35.30 -22.32 -5.38
N LYS A 329 34.44 -22.79 -4.47
CA LYS A 329 34.65 -23.01 -3.00
C LYS A 329 33.35 -22.80 -2.23
N ALA A 330 32.42 -23.75 -2.34
CA ALA A 330 31.32 -23.89 -1.40
C ALA A 330 30.95 -25.36 -1.21
N SER A 331 31.83 -26.12 -0.54
CA SER A 331 31.47 -27.44 -0.02
C SER A 331 32.30 -27.78 1.21
N THR A 332 32.03 -27.12 2.34
CA THR A 332 32.14 -27.79 3.65
C THR A 332 31.49 -26.98 4.77
N GLN A 333 30.78 -27.72 5.63
CA GLN A 333 30.35 -27.36 6.99
C GLN A 333 29.03 -26.59 7.14
N ALA A 334 27.94 -27.34 6.96
CA ALA A 334 26.79 -27.26 7.84
C ALA A 334 26.97 -28.30 8.98
N SER A 335 27.03 -27.83 10.23
CA SER A 335 26.48 -28.48 11.45
C SER A 335 27.22 -28.00 12.70
N SER A 336 26.61 -27.11 13.49
CA SER A 336 26.62 -27.26 14.96
C SER A 336 25.67 -26.23 15.59
N THR A 337 24.55 -26.75 16.07
CA THR A 337 23.69 -26.20 17.11
C THR A 337 24.51 -25.92 18.37
N ALA A 338 24.41 -24.73 18.96
CA ALA A 338 24.84 -24.51 20.34
C ALA A 338 23.99 -23.45 21.06
N LYS A 339 23.43 -23.92 22.17
CA LYS A 339 22.54 -23.32 23.18
C LYS A 339 22.88 -21.89 23.61
N ALA A 340 21.80 -21.14 23.86
CA ALA A 340 21.76 -19.87 24.56
C ALA A 340 22.27 -19.95 26.01
N ASN A 341 22.81 -18.83 26.51
CA ASN A 341 22.51 -18.34 27.85
C ASN A 341 22.70 -16.81 27.94
N PRO A 342 21.91 -16.08 28.76
CA PRO A 342 21.78 -14.64 28.68
C PRO A 342 22.67 -13.92 29.70
N THR A 343 23.27 -12.80 29.30
CA THR A 343 23.81 -11.84 30.27
C THR A 343 23.40 -10.42 29.95
N LYS A 344 22.82 -9.82 31.01
CA LYS A 344 22.26 -8.48 31.18
C LYS A 344 23.19 -7.38 30.68
N THR A 345 22.65 -6.46 29.88
CA THR A 345 22.97 -5.03 30.04
C THR A 345 21.77 -4.16 29.69
N SER A 346 21.14 -3.70 30.75
CA SER A 346 19.98 -2.82 30.81
C SER A 346 20.32 -1.35 30.55
N ASN A 347 19.29 -0.59 30.16
CA ASN A 347 19.13 0.87 30.36
C ASN A 347 19.39 1.87 29.21
N LYS A 348 19.59 1.44 27.95
CA LYS A 348 19.49 2.37 26.79
C LYS A 348 18.35 2.08 25.79
N SER A 349 17.74 0.90 25.79
CA SER A 349 16.61 0.60 24.88
C SER A 349 15.27 1.22 25.29
N ALA A 350 15.08 1.56 26.57
CA ALA A 350 13.79 2.07 27.08
C ALA A 350 13.42 3.46 26.55
N LYS A 351 14.40 4.33 26.25
CA LYS A 351 14.17 5.68 25.73
C LYS A 351 13.93 5.76 24.21
N LYS A 352 14.47 4.81 23.44
CA LYS A 352 14.18 4.68 21.99
C LYS A 352 12.86 3.95 21.76
N ALA A 353 12.58 2.92 22.57
CA ALA A 353 11.29 2.22 22.57
C ALA A 353 10.12 3.15 22.95
N SER A 354 10.28 4.04 23.95
CA SER A 354 9.19 4.94 24.35
C SER A 354 8.74 5.90 23.24
N ASN A 355 9.67 6.35 22.39
CA ASN A 355 9.34 7.23 21.27
C ASN A 355 8.69 6.46 20.12
N ALA A 356 9.19 5.25 19.80
CA ALA A 356 8.58 4.39 18.78
C ALA A 356 7.12 4.04 19.12
N TRP A 357 6.81 3.72 20.39
CA TRP A 357 5.44 3.46 20.81
C TRP A 357 4.51 4.69 20.67
N ILE A 358 5.03 5.89 20.89
CA ILE A 358 4.27 7.13 20.70
C ILE A 358 3.98 7.36 19.22
N ASP A 359 4.96 7.18 18.34
CA ASP A 359 4.79 7.37 16.90
C ASP A 359 3.82 6.35 16.29
N ILE A 360 3.88 5.10 16.77
CA ILE A 360 2.93 4.03 16.43
C ILE A 360 1.50 4.42 16.82
N ILE A 361 1.30 4.91 18.05
CA ILE A 361 -0.03 5.35 18.52
C ILE A 361 -0.52 6.57 17.73
N LEU A 362 0.34 7.55 17.47
CA LEU A 362 -0.03 8.74 16.70
C LEU A 362 -0.38 8.39 15.25
N THR A 363 0.30 7.41 14.66
CA THR A 363 -0.04 6.88 13.33
C THR A 363 -1.40 6.20 13.33
N ALA A 364 -1.70 5.40 14.37
CA ALA A 364 -3.01 4.78 14.53
C ALA A 364 -4.13 5.82 14.69
N ILE A 365 -3.89 6.89 15.45
CA ILE A 365 -4.83 8.01 15.61
C ILE A 365 -5.05 8.73 14.28
N SER A 366 -3.97 9.06 13.57
CA SER A 366 -3.99 9.73 12.26
C SER A 366 -4.86 8.96 11.26
N GLN A 367 -4.58 7.68 11.08
CA GLN A 367 -5.36 6.80 10.21
C GLN A 367 -6.79 6.64 10.73
N GLY A 368 -6.97 6.38 12.03
CA GLY A 368 -8.27 6.18 12.65
C GLY A 368 -9.22 7.37 12.47
N LEU A 369 -8.71 8.60 12.47
CA LEU A 369 -9.49 9.81 12.19
C LEU A 369 -9.98 9.88 10.74
N LEU A 370 -9.14 9.55 9.75
CA LEU A 370 -9.55 9.53 8.35
C LEU A 370 -10.61 8.44 8.09
N TRP A 371 -10.38 7.24 8.64
CA TRP A 371 -11.32 6.12 8.56
C TRP A 371 -12.63 6.35 9.31
N ALA A 372 -12.65 7.24 10.31
CA ALA A 372 -13.86 7.55 11.06
C ALA A 372 -14.95 8.19 10.17
N ILE A 373 -14.56 8.99 9.17
CA ILE A 373 -15.50 9.62 8.23
C ILE A 373 -16.23 8.53 7.43
N MET A 374 -15.51 7.51 6.98
CA MET A 374 -16.09 6.34 6.31
C MET A 374 -17.05 5.60 7.24
N ALA A 375 -16.63 5.33 8.49
CA ALA A 375 -17.48 4.65 9.48
C ALA A 375 -18.77 5.44 9.77
N ILE A 376 -18.72 6.77 9.80
CA ILE A 376 -19.90 7.63 9.92
C ILE A 376 -20.81 7.52 8.69
N GLY A 377 -20.24 7.43 7.49
CA GLY A 377 -21.00 7.18 6.27
C GLY A 377 -21.74 5.84 6.31
N VAL A 378 -21.05 4.76 6.67
CA VAL A 378 -21.64 3.42 6.84
C VAL A 378 -22.71 3.39 7.94
N PHE A 379 -22.54 4.17 9.02
CA PHE A 379 -23.51 4.26 10.10
C PHE A 379 -24.88 4.78 9.62
N ILE A 380 -24.93 5.64 8.61
CA ILE A 380 -26.20 6.16 8.07
C ILE A 380 -27.01 5.04 7.41
N THR A 381 -26.41 4.25 6.53
CA THR A 381 -27.11 3.16 5.84
C THR A 381 -27.38 1.99 6.78
N PHE A 382 -26.37 1.57 7.55
CA PHE A 382 -26.48 0.39 8.42
C PHE A 382 -27.36 0.62 9.65
N ARG A 383 -27.24 1.77 10.33
CA ARG A 383 -27.88 1.98 11.65
C ARG A 383 -29.06 2.94 11.62
N ILE A 384 -29.07 3.92 10.71
CA ILE A 384 -30.19 4.85 10.60
C ILE A 384 -31.25 4.30 9.64
N LEU A 385 -30.85 3.73 8.51
CA LEU A 385 -31.80 3.19 7.52
C LEU A 385 -32.06 1.68 7.64
N ASP A 386 -31.26 0.96 8.43
CA ASP A 386 -31.31 -0.51 8.56
C ASP A 386 -31.14 -1.25 7.22
N ILE A 387 -30.13 -0.83 6.46
CA ILE A 387 -29.82 -1.33 5.12
C ILE A 387 -28.37 -1.82 5.08
N ALA A 388 -28.17 -3.05 4.60
CA ALA A 388 -26.86 -3.56 4.23
C ALA A 388 -26.44 -3.02 2.85
N ASP A 389 -25.67 -1.93 2.85
CA ASP A 389 -25.23 -1.24 1.63
C ASP A 389 -23.78 -1.57 1.24
N LEU A 390 -23.60 -2.51 0.30
CA LEU A 390 -22.27 -2.84 -0.25
C LEU A 390 -21.73 -1.79 -1.24
N SER A 391 -22.52 -0.81 -1.67
CA SER A 391 -22.03 0.23 -2.59
C SER A 391 -20.91 1.08 -1.98
N ALA A 392 -20.80 1.08 -0.65
CA ALA A 392 -19.70 1.64 0.13
C ALA A 392 -18.32 1.24 -0.43
N GLU A 393 -18.12 -0.03 -0.79
CA GLU A 393 -16.83 -0.53 -1.28
C GLU A 393 -16.46 0.00 -2.66
N GLY A 394 -17.45 0.42 -3.47
CA GLY A 394 -17.22 1.04 -4.78
C GLY A 394 -17.11 2.57 -4.71
N SER A 395 -17.86 3.21 -3.80
CA SER A 395 -17.87 4.67 -3.63
C SER A 395 -16.59 5.19 -2.96
N PHE A 396 -15.97 4.39 -2.10
CA PHE A 396 -14.68 4.73 -1.49
C PHE A 396 -13.57 4.93 -2.54
N PRO A 397 -13.27 3.96 -3.42
CA PRO A 397 -12.30 4.14 -4.49
C PRO A 397 -12.76 5.16 -5.54
N LEU A 398 -14.07 5.39 -5.75
CA LEU A 398 -14.54 6.47 -6.60
C LEU A 398 -14.11 7.86 -6.11
N GLY A 399 -14.22 8.10 -4.80
CA GLY A 399 -13.73 9.34 -4.18
C GLY A 399 -12.21 9.50 -4.31
N ALA A 400 -11.46 8.42 -4.06
CA ALA A 400 -10.01 8.41 -4.26
C ALA A 400 -9.62 8.70 -5.72
N ALA A 401 -10.25 8.01 -6.67
CA ALA A 401 -10.00 8.10 -8.10
C ALA A 401 -10.27 9.50 -8.65
N SER A 402 -11.46 10.03 -8.39
CA SER A 402 -11.88 11.36 -8.85
C SER A 402 -11.01 12.47 -8.26
N THR A 403 -10.61 12.37 -6.98
CA THR A 403 -9.68 13.33 -6.39
C THR A 403 -8.27 13.20 -6.98
N ALA A 404 -7.76 11.99 -7.18
CA ALA A 404 -6.42 11.79 -7.71
C ALA A 404 -6.28 12.32 -9.14
N ILE A 405 -7.23 12.01 -10.02
CA ILE A 405 -7.19 12.49 -11.41
C ILE A 405 -7.33 14.01 -11.49
N MET A 406 -8.13 14.62 -10.61
CA MET A 406 -8.25 16.09 -10.54
C MET A 406 -6.93 16.73 -10.11
N ILE A 407 -6.24 16.16 -9.12
CA ILE A 407 -4.92 16.65 -8.66
C ILE A 407 -3.87 16.49 -9.75
N VAL A 408 -3.83 15.34 -10.44
CA VAL A 408 -2.91 15.10 -11.56
C VAL A 408 -3.13 16.10 -12.71
N ASN A 409 -4.38 16.51 -12.94
CA ASN A 409 -4.74 17.55 -13.90
C ASN A 409 -4.50 18.98 -13.40
N GLY A 410 -3.86 19.18 -12.24
CA GLY A 410 -3.49 20.49 -11.71
C GLY A 410 -4.61 21.26 -11.00
N ILE A 411 -5.72 20.59 -10.65
CA ILE A 411 -6.80 21.22 -9.87
C ILE A 411 -6.39 21.28 -8.39
N ASN A 412 -6.77 22.36 -7.71
CA ASN A 412 -6.48 22.55 -6.28
C ASN A 412 -6.97 21.35 -5.43
N PRO A 413 -6.15 20.82 -4.49
CA PRO A 413 -6.50 19.64 -3.69
C PRO A 413 -7.81 19.73 -2.92
N LEU A 414 -8.20 20.92 -2.44
CA LEU A 414 -9.46 21.10 -1.71
C LEU A 414 -10.67 20.96 -2.64
N LEU A 415 -10.60 21.54 -3.85
CA LEU A 415 -11.63 21.39 -4.87
C LEU A 415 -11.72 19.94 -5.37
N ALA A 416 -10.57 19.28 -5.53
CA ALA A 416 -10.50 17.86 -5.88
C ALA A 416 -11.16 16.96 -4.82
N THR A 417 -11.01 17.29 -3.53
CA THR A 417 -11.66 16.59 -2.41
C THR A 417 -13.18 16.76 -2.46
N ILE A 418 -13.67 17.96 -2.76
CA ILE A 418 -15.11 18.22 -2.95
C ILE A 418 -15.64 17.49 -4.18
N GLY A 419 -14.87 17.46 -5.27
CA GLY A 419 -15.21 16.68 -6.46
C GLY A 419 -15.43 15.19 -6.16
N GLY A 420 -14.55 14.61 -5.33
CA GLY A 420 -14.71 13.22 -4.89
C GLY A 420 -15.93 12.98 -4.00
N PHE A 421 -16.22 13.89 -3.07
CA PHE A 421 -17.46 13.85 -2.29
C PHE A 421 -18.71 13.87 -3.18
N VAL A 422 -18.75 14.75 -4.19
CA VAL A 422 -19.89 14.85 -5.13
C VAL A 422 -20.02 13.59 -5.99
N ALA A 423 -18.91 13.01 -6.47
CA ALA A 423 -18.92 11.74 -7.20
C ALA A 423 -19.56 10.61 -6.36
N GLY A 424 -19.19 10.53 -5.08
CA GLY A 424 -19.83 9.61 -4.13
C GLY A 424 -21.32 9.88 -3.92
N MET A 425 -21.73 11.15 -3.84
CA MET A 425 -23.16 11.49 -3.74
C MET A 425 -23.96 11.04 -4.96
N LEU A 426 -23.38 11.13 -6.17
CA LEU A 426 -24.00 10.65 -7.40
C LEU A 426 -24.13 9.12 -7.40
N ALA A 427 -23.08 8.41 -6.98
CA ALA A 427 -23.14 6.96 -6.80
C ALA A 427 -24.24 6.55 -5.80
N GLY A 428 -24.34 7.26 -4.67
CA GLY A 428 -25.41 7.06 -3.70
C GLY A 428 -26.80 7.40 -4.23
N ALA A 429 -26.95 8.43 -5.08
CA ALA A 429 -28.22 8.74 -5.72
C ALA A 429 -28.69 7.60 -6.63
N ILE A 430 -27.77 7.00 -7.38
CA ILE A 430 -28.02 5.84 -8.25
C ILE A 430 -28.43 4.63 -7.39
N ALA A 431 -27.69 4.33 -6.32
CA ALA A 431 -28.03 3.26 -5.37
C ALA A 431 -29.42 3.48 -4.75
N GLY A 432 -29.70 4.68 -4.28
CA GLY A 432 -31.01 5.05 -3.75
C GLY A 432 -32.13 4.88 -4.78
N PHE A 433 -31.89 5.25 -6.04
CA PHE A 433 -32.86 5.10 -7.13
C PHE A 433 -33.16 3.63 -7.44
N LEU A 434 -32.12 2.79 -7.54
CA LEU A 434 -32.24 1.34 -7.75
C LEU A 434 -33.06 0.70 -6.62
N HIS A 435 -32.77 1.06 -5.36
CA HIS A 435 -33.48 0.50 -4.21
C HIS A 435 -34.95 0.95 -4.16
N THR A 436 -35.23 2.23 -4.41
CA THR A 436 -36.56 2.80 -4.19
C THR A 436 -37.47 2.73 -5.42
N LYS A 437 -36.99 3.15 -6.59
CA LYS A 437 -37.79 3.24 -7.82
C LYS A 437 -37.83 1.93 -8.59
N MET A 438 -36.70 1.25 -8.68
CA MET A 438 -36.66 -0.08 -9.32
C MET A 438 -37.05 -1.21 -8.36
N LYS A 439 -37.27 -0.91 -7.07
CA LYS A 439 -37.68 -1.85 -6.03
C LYS A 439 -36.76 -3.08 -5.92
N ILE A 440 -35.48 -2.89 -6.22
CA ILE A 440 -34.47 -3.93 -6.08
C ILE A 440 -34.11 -4.05 -4.60
N PRO A 441 -34.03 -5.26 -4.02
CA PRO A 441 -33.60 -5.42 -2.63
C PRO A 441 -32.28 -4.69 -2.32
N ALA A 442 -32.15 -4.15 -1.11
CA ALA A 442 -30.99 -3.38 -0.66
C ALA A 442 -29.64 -4.05 -0.95
N LEU A 443 -29.51 -5.32 -0.56
CA LEU A 443 -28.28 -6.10 -0.76
C LEU A 443 -27.90 -6.20 -2.24
N LEU A 444 -28.87 -6.52 -3.09
CA LEU A 444 -28.66 -6.67 -4.53
C LEU A 444 -28.34 -5.32 -5.19
N THR A 445 -28.98 -4.24 -4.72
CA THR A 445 -28.65 -2.87 -5.14
C THR A 445 -27.19 -2.55 -4.85
N GLY A 446 -26.70 -2.86 -3.63
CA GLY A 446 -25.31 -2.66 -3.26
C GLY A 446 -24.35 -3.42 -4.17
N ILE A 447 -24.62 -4.69 -4.47
CA ILE A 447 -23.77 -5.54 -5.34
C ILE A 447 -23.76 -5.01 -6.79
N ILE A 448 -24.91 -4.59 -7.33
CA ILE A 448 -25.01 -4.04 -8.68
C ILE A 448 -24.20 -2.75 -8.79
N VAL A 449 -24.36 -1.83 -7.83
CA VAL A 449 -23.63 -0.56 -7.83
C VAL A 449 -22.13 -0.78 -7.62
N LEU A 450 -21.73 -1.67 -6.72
CA LEU A 450 -20.33 -2.06 -6.54
C LEU A 450 -19.69 -2.53 -7.85
N THR A 451 -20.37 -3.44 -8.56
CA THR A 451 -19.89 -3.98 -9.83
C THR A 451 -19.80 -2.90 -10.91
N ALA A 452 -20.80 -2.01 -10.99
CA ALA A 452 -20.78 -0.89 -11.93
C ALA A 452 -19.67 0.12 -11.61
N LEU A 453 -19.48 0.44 -10.33
CA LEU A 453 -18.46 1.37 -9.86
C LEU A 453 -17.05 0.87 -10.10
N TYR A 454 -16.81 -0.45 -10.08
CA TYR A 454 -15.52 -1.01 -10.47
C TYR A 454 -15.11 -0.53 -11.88
N SER A 455 -16.00 -0.64 -12.87
CA SER A 455 -15.75 -0.18 -14.23
C SER A 455 -15.69 1.34 -14.35
N VAL A 456 -16.54 2.07 -13.61
CA VAL A 456 -16.51 3.55 -13.60
C VAL A 456 -15.19 4.06 -13.02
N ASN A 457 -14.70 3.45 -11.93
CA ASN A 457 -13.44 3.83 -11.30
C ASN A 457 -12.26 3.60 -12.25
N LEU A 458 -12.24 2.48 -12.98
CA LEU A 458 -11.26 2.25 -14.06
C LEU A 458 -11.28 3.36 -15.11
N LEU A 459 -12.48 3.73 -15.57
CA LEU A 459 -12.62 4.77 -16.59
C LEU A 459 -12.18 6.15 -16.08
N VAL A 460 -12.42 6.45 -14.80
CA VAL A 460 -12.02 7.72 -14.18
C VAL A 460 -10.50 7.80 -13.97
N LEU A 461 -9.86 6.69 -13.57
CA LEU A 461 -8.41 6.64 -13.36
C LEU A 461 -7.62 6.52 -14.66
N GLY A 462 -8.15 5.84 -15.68
CA GLY A 462 -7.43 5.48 -16.91
C GLY A 462 -6.42 4.32 -16.73
N SER A 463 -6.05 4.01 -15.49
CA SER A 463 -5.22 2.89 -15.04
C SER A 463 -5.79 2.30 -13.75
N ALA A 464 -5.22 1.19 -13.25
CA ALA A 464 -5.68 0.62 -11.99
C ALA A 464 -5.22 1.38 -10.74
N ASN A 465 -4.14 2.14 -10.86
CA ASN A 465 -3.60 3.01 -9.81
C ASN A 465 -3.02 4.27 -10.44
N VAL A 466 -3.24 5.39 -9.78
CA VAL A 466 -2.62 6.67 -10.12
C VAL A 466 -1.84 7.17 -8.92
N SER A 467 -0.54 7.39 -9.12
CA SER A 467 0.36 7.94 -8.11
C SER A 467 0.21 9.47 -8.00
N LEU A 468 0.15 9.97 -6.77
CA LEU A 468 0.17 11.40 -6.42
C LEU A 468 1.56 11.84 -5.92
N VAL A 469 2.58 11.01 -6.09
CA VAL A 469 3.93 11.30 -5.61
C VAL A 469 4.51 12.50 -6.35
N GLY A 470 4.88 13.53 -5.59
CA GLY A 470 5.39 14.81 -6.10
C GLY A 470 4.34 15.72 -6.75
N GLN A 471 3.05 15.47 -6.50
CA GLN A 471 1.98 16.45 -6.71
C GLN A 471 1.69 17.19 -5.40
N GLU A 472 1.15 18.40 -5.49
CA GLU A 472 0.63 19.10 -4.32
C GLU A 472 -0.66 18.41 -3.85
N THR A 473 -0.66 17.87 -2.64
CA THR A 473 -1.84 17.30 -1.99
C THR A 473 -2.25 18.19 -0.82
N LEU A 474 -3.44 17.98 -0.25
CA LEU A 474 -3.86 18.71 0.95
C LEU A 474 -2.87 18.52 2.11
N VAL A 475 -2.24 17.35 2.20
CA VAL A 475 -1.21 17.09 3.21
C VAL A 475 0.05 17.91 2.93
N THR A 476 0.50 17.98 1.67
CA THR A 476 1.67 18.80 1.29
C THR A 476 1.43 20.28 1.51
N VAL A 477 0.24 20.79 1.15
CA VAL A 477 -0.16 22.19 1.37
C VAL A 477 -0.20 22.52 2.87
N MET A 478 -0.71 21.63 3.69
CA MET A 478 -0.75 21.86 5.14
C MET A 478 0.63 21.78 5.79
N THR A 479 1.48 20.86 5.33
CA THR A 479 2.88 20.74 5.77
C THR A 479 3.67 21.99 5.40
N SER A 480 3.51 22.54 4.18
CA SER A 480 4.21 23.74 3.74
C SER A 480 3.68 25.02 4.41
N ALA A 481 2.37 25.16 4.61
CA ALA A 481 1.77 26.35 5.21
C ALA A 481 2.05 26.48 6.73
N LEU A 482 2.12 25.37 7.47
CA LEU A 482 2.28 25.38 8.92
C LEU A 482 3.66 24.88 9.41
N SER A 483 4.56 24.47 8.50
CA SER A 483 5.86 23.85 8.86
C SER A 483 5.73 22.66 9.82
N LEU A 484 4.65 21.87 9.68
CA LEU A 484 4.34 20.70 10.51
C LEU A 484 4.84 19.41 9.86
N SER A 485 5.23 18.42 10.66
CA SER A 485 5.51 17.06 10.13
C SER A 485 4.26 16.48 9.44
N LYS A 486 4.46 15.59 8.46
CA LYS A 486 3.38 14.92 7.72
C LYS A 486 2.34 14.32 8.67
N LEU A 487 2.78 13.64 9.73
CA LEU A 487 1.92 13.01 10.73
C LEU A 487 0.96 14.00 11.41
N TYR A 488 1.49 15.13 11.89
CA TYR A 488 0.67 16.14 12.58
C TYR A 488 -0.26 16.87 11.60
N ALA A 489 0.19 17.11 10.36
CA ALA A 489 -0.66 17.68 9.31
C ALA A 489 -1.89 16.79 9.05
N VAL A 490 -1.69 15.48 8.95
CA VAL A 490 -2.79 14.52 8.72
C VAL A 490 -3.74 14.45 9.91
N ILE A 491 -3.23 14.44 11.15
CA ILE A 491 -4.09 14.50 12.35
C ILE A 491 -4.94 15.77 12.34
N LEU A 492 -4.33 16.92 12.03
CA LEU A 492 -5.05 18.20 11.98
C LEU A 492 -6.15 18.19 10.91
N ILE A 493 -5.83 17.74 9.69
CA ILE A 493 -6.81 17.56 8.61
C ILE A 493 -7.94 16.63 9.08
N GLY A 494 -7.59 15.47 9.65
CA GLY A 494 -8.56 14.49 10.16
C GLY A 494 -9.50 15.09 11.20
N VAL A 495 -8.97 15.82 12.19
CA VAL A 495 -9.79 16.49 13.22
C VAL A 495 -10.71 17.54 12.60
N ILE A 496 -10.21 18.39 11.69
CA ILE A 496 -11.00 19.44 11.03
C ILE A 496 -12.15 18.81 10.24
N PHE A 497 -11.87 17.84 9.39
CA PHE A 497 -12.90 17.20 8.56
C PHE A 497 -13.89 16.39 9.39
N VAL A 498 -13.44 15.64 10.39
CA VAL A 498 -14.33 14.89 11.29
C VAL A 498 -15.25 15.85 12.06
N ALA A 499 -14.71 16.93 12.63
CA ALA A 499 -15.52 17.92 13.35
C ALA A 499 -16.55 18.59 12.43
N LEU A 500 -16.14 18.94 11.20
CA LEU A 500 -17.02 19.54 10.18
C LEU A 500 -18.12 18.57 9.76
N VAL A 501 -17.80 17.30 9.47
CA VAL A 501 -18.77 16.27 9.11
C VAL A 501 -19.76 16.03 10.24
N ILE A 502 -19.29 15.90 11.49
CA ILE A 502 -20.17 15.71 12.65
C ILE A 502 -21.07 16.93 12.84
N LEU A 503 -20.55 18.15 12.73
CA LEU A 503 -21.34 19.37 12.84
C LEU A 503 -22.45 19.40 11.79
N LEU A 504 -22.12 19.16 10.51
CA LEU A 504 -23.08 19.13 9.41
C LEU A 504 -24.15 18.05 9.62
N LEU A 505 -23.75 16.84 10.04
CA LEU A 505 -24.70 15.75 10.29
C LEU A 505 -25.59 16.00 11.50
N VAL A 506 -25.08 16.58 12.59
CA VAL A 506 -25.90 16.91 13.76
C VAL A 506 -26.95 17.96 13.38
N VAL A 507 -26.56 18.97 12.61
CA VAL A 507 -27.51 19.97 12.09
C VAL A 507 -28.54 19.30 11.19
N LEU A 508 -28.10 18.51 10.21
CA LEU A 508 -28.98 17.81 9.27
C LEU A 508 -29.97 16.89 10.00
N LEU A 509 -29.49 16.06 10.94
CA LEU A 509 -30.29 15.06 11.63
C LEU A 509 -31.30 15.66 12.62
N ASN A 510 -31.07 16.89 13.08
CA ASN A 510 -32.01 17.64 13.91
C ASN A 510 -33.05 18.44 13.10
N THR A 511 -32.90 18.54 11.78
CA THR A 511 -33.92 19.17 10.92
C THR A 511 -35.12 18.25 10.68
N GLN A 512 -36.21 18.80 10.12
CA GLN A 512 -37.39 18.01 9.72
C GLN A 512 -37.03 16.87 8.75
N MET A 513 -36.11 17.11 7.80
CA MET A 513 -35.64 16.06 6.89
C MET A 513 -34.86 14.98 7.64
N GLY A 514 -34.06 15.36 8.63
CA GLY A 514 -33.31 14.42 9.46
C GLY A 514 -34.18 13.56 10.37
N LEU A 515 -35.24 14.13 10.95
CA LEU A 515 -36.26 13.39 11.69
C LEU A 515 -37.01 12.42 10.78
N ALA A 516 -37.38 12.85 9.58
CA ALA A 516 -38.03 12.01 8.59
C ALA A 516 -37.13 10.87 8.10
N LEU A 517 -35.83 11.12 7.93
CA LEU A 517 -34.83 10.10 7.58
C LEU A 517 -34.73 9.02 8.66
N ARG A 518 -34.72 9.40 9.94
CA ARG A 518 -34.69 8.46 11.07
C ARG A 518 -35.97 7.64 11.17
N ALA A 519 -37.12 8.31 11.11
CA ALA A 519 -38.42 7.63 11.12
C ALA A 519 -38.56 6.62 9.96
N THR A 520 -37.93 6.89 8.82
CA THR A 520 -37.92 5.99 7.67
C THR A 520 -37.21 4.66 7.96
N GLY A 521 -36.13 4.64 8.75
CA GLY A 521 -35.46 3.41 9.14
C GLY A 521 -36.10 2.71 10.33
N ASP A 522 -36.67 3.46 11.28
CA ASP A 522 -37.33 2.87 12.46
C ASP A 522 -38.64 2.16 12.10
N ASN A 523 -39.51 2.79 11.30
CA ASN A 523 -40.78 2.19 10.89
C ASN A 523 -41.32 2.79 9.58
N LEU A 524 -41.15 2.04 8.49
CA LEU A 524 -41.58 2.45 7.15
C LEU A 524 -43.09 2.77 7.08
N ALA A 525 -43.93 1.89 7.62
CA ALA A 525 -45.38 2.03 7.53
C ALA A 525 -45.89 3.26 8.32
N MET A 526 -45.35 3.49 9.51
CA MET A 526 -45.68 4.67 10.31
C MET A 526 -45.15 5.95 9.67
N GLY A 527 -43.97 5.91 9.04
CA GLY A 527 -43.43 7.03 8.29
C GLY A 527 -44.32 7.45 7.12
N GLU A 528 -44.76 6.48 6.31
CA GLU A 528 -45.69 6.72 5.19
C GLU A 528 -47.03 7.27 5.66
N ALA A 529 -47.58 6.73 6.76
CA ALA A 529 -48.83 7.21 7.36
C ALA A 529 -48.73 8.66 7.87
N ASN A 530 -47.55 9.11 8.27
CA ASN A 530 -47.27 10.50 8.67
C ASN A 530 -46.90 11.41 7.48
N GLY A 531 -47.10 10.96 6.23
CA GLY A 531 -46.87 11.75 5.02
C GLY A 531 -45.39 11.90 4.63
N ILE A 532 -44.48 11.12 5.24
CA ILE A 532 -43.07 11.13 4.87
C ILE A 532 -42.89 10.42 3.54
N LYS A 533 -42.23 11.09 2.59
CA LYS A 533 -41.84 10.49 1.31
C LYS A 533 -40.64 9.57 1.51
N VAL A 534 -40.89 8.36 2.00
CA VAL A 534 -39.89 7.31 2.33
C VAL A 534 -38.88 7.10 1.21
N ASP A 535 -39.32 7.03 -0.05
CA ASP A 535 -38.42 6.90 -1.21
C ASP A 535 -37.36 8.02 -1.27
N ARG A 536 -37.78 9.28 -1.08
CA ARG A 536 -36.87 10.42 -1.14
C ARG A 536 -35.91 10.44 0.04
N MET A 537 -36.38 10.01 1.22
CA MET A 537 -35.55 9.91 2.42
C MET A 537 -34.49 8.81 2.27
N LYS A 538 -34.87 7.63 1.74
CA LYS A 538 -33.93 6.56 1.42
C LYS A 538 -32.86 7.06 0.43
N ILE A 539 -33.25 7.67 -0.68
CA ILE A 539 -32.30 8.23 -1.66
C ILE A 539 -31.35 9.24 -0.98
N LEU A 540 -31.88 10.16 -0.18
CA LEU A 540 -31.05 11.13 0.56
C LEU A 540 -30.04 10.43 1.48
N GLY A 541 -30.46 9.38 2.20
CA GLY A 541 -29.56 8.63 3.07
C GLY A 541 -28.44 7.91 2.30
N TYR A 542 -28.74 7.29 1.15
CA TYR A 542 -27.70 6.72 0.29
C TYR A 542 -26.74 7.78 -0.26
N MET A 543 -27.26 8.94 -0.69
CA MET A 543 -26.43 10.05 -1.19
C MET A 543 -25.46 10.57 -0.13
N VAL A 544 -25.96 10.86 1.08
CA VAL A 544 -25.12 11.35 2.17
C VAL A 544 -24.11 10.28 2.62
N SER A 545 -24.55 9.03 2.73
CA SER A 545 -23.68 7.91 3.11
C SER A 545 -22.52 7.72 2.11
N ASN A 546 -22.82 7.54 0.82
CA ASN A 546 -21.81 7.31 -0.21
C ASN A 546 -20.94 8.55 -0.45
N GLY A 547 -21.48 9.76 -0.29
CA GLY A 547 -20.69 10.98 -0.31
C GLY A 547 -19.63 11.01 0.79
N LEU A 548 -20.00 10.71 2.04
CA LEU A 548 -19.05 10.65 3.16
C LEU A 548 -18.01 9.54 3.01
N ILE A 549 -18.41 8.39 2.48
CA ILE A 549 -17.50 7.27 2.20
C ILE A 549 -16.49 7.68 1.11
N ALA A 550 -16.94 8.34 0.05
CA ALA A 550 -16.06 8.87 -1.00
C ALA A 550 -15.11 9.96 -0.47
N LEU A 551 -15.59 10.87 0.40
CA LEU A 551 -14.76 11.87 1.05
C LEU A 551 -13.63 11.24 1.86
N ALA A 552 -13.90 10.16 2.59
CA ALA A 552 -12.86 9.43 3.30
C ALA A 552 -11.83 8.83 2.32
N GLY A 553 -12.28 8.28 1.18
CA GLY A 553 -11.41 7.80 0.10
C GLY A 553 -10.52 8.91 -0.48
N SER A 554 -11.08 10.09 -0.75
CA SER A 554 -10.37 11.28 -1.23
C SER A 554 -9.27 11.74 -0.28
N LEU A 555 -9.55 11.74 1.02
CA LEU A 555 -8.56 12.13 2.04
C LEU A 555 -7.47 11.05 2.21
N LEU A 556 -7.86 9.77 2.16
CA LEU A 556 -6.90 8.68 2.29
C LEU A 556 -5.96 8.59 1.09
N ALA A 557 -6.45 8.82 -0.12
CA ALA A 557 -5.63 8.87 -1.34
C ALA A 557 -4.57 9.97 -1.26
N GLN A 558 -4.94 11.16 -0.78
CA GLN A 558 -4.02 12.28 -0.60
C GLN A 558 -3.00 12.03 0.52
N ASN A 559 -3.37 11.29 1.57
CA ASN A 559 -2.46 10.90 2.64
C ASN A 559 -1.44 9.83 2.19
N ASN A 560 -1.94 8.81 1.50
CA ASN A 560 -1.14 7.68 1.03
C ASN A 560 -0.28 8.06 -0.19
N GLY A 561 -0.69 9.09 -0.94
CA GLY A 561 0.01 9.55 -2.13
C GLY A 561 -0.28 8.73 -3.38
N TYR A 562 -1.39 8.00 -3.41
CA TYR A 562 -1.86 7.24 -4.57
C TYR A 562 -3.37 6.96 -4.46
N ALA A 563 -4.01 6.62 -5.58
CA ALA A 563 -5.38 6.12 -5.62
C ALA A 563 -5.44 4.84 -6.44
N ASP A 564 -5.87 3.75 -5.81
CA ASP A 564 -5.92 2.40 -6.38
C ASP A 564 -7.33 1.80 -6.23
N MET A 565 -7.74 0.99 -7.20
CA MET A 565 -9.08 0.39 -7.21
C MET A 565 -9.36 -0.57 -6.07
N ASN A 566 -8.33 -1.28 -5.59
CA ASN A 566 -8.45 -2.28 -4.53
C ASN A 566 -8.51 -1.63 -3.14
N MET A 567 -8.31 -0.32 -3.03
CA MET A 567 -8.45 0.42 -1.77
C MET A 567 -9.88 0.35 -1.19
N GLY A 568 -10.87 0.02 -2.02
CA GLY A 568 -12.26 -0.16 -1.61
C GLY A 568 -12.57 -1.49 -0.92
N THR A 569 -11.75 -2.52 -1.13
CA THR A 569 -12.02 -3.88 -0.66
C THR A 569 -11.94 -3.96 0.87
N GLY A 570 -13.01 -4.43 1.52
CA GLY A 570 -13.06 -4.58 2.97
C GLY A 570 -13.33 -3.29 3.74
N THR A 571 -13.57 -2.17 3.03
CA THR A 571 -13.90 -0.89 3.66
C THR A 571 -15.18 -0.96 4.48
N ILE A 572 -16.20 -1.69 4.01
CA ILE A 572 -17.44 -1.89 4.76
C ILE A 572 -17.20 -2.68 6.05
N VAL A 573 -16.35 -3.70 6.02
CA VAL A 573 -15.99 -4.52 7.18
C VAL A 573 -15.29 -3.67 8.24
N ASN A 574 -14.34 -2.83 7.82
CA ASN A 574 -13.63 -1.90 8.70
C ASN A 574 -14.60 -0.86 9.33
N GLY A 575 -15.57 -0.39 8.54
CA GLY A 575 -16.57 0.58 8.98
C GLY A 575 -17.50 -0.01 10.04
N LEU A 576 -18.06 -1.20 9.75
CA LEU A 576 -18.89 -1.94 10.68
C LEU A 576 -18.13 -2.28 11.97
N ALA A 577 -16.87 -2.74 11.86
CA ALA A 577 -16.02 -3.02 13.02
C ALA A 577 -15.87 -1.79 13.94
N SER A 578 -15.65 -0.61 13.34
CA SER A 578 -15.52 0.65 14.07
C SER A 578 -16.82 1.05 14.77
N ILE A 579 -17.97 0.87 14.12
CA ILE A 579 -19.30 1.13 14.69
C ILE A 579 -19.58 0.18 15.86
N ILE A 580 -19.36 -1.12 15.66
CA ILE A 580 -19.63 -2.15 16.68
C ILE A 580 -18.72 -1.92 17.89
N LEU A 581 -17.43 -1.66 17.67
CA LEU A 581 -16.48 -1.40 18.75
C LEU A 581 -16.90 -0.18 19.58
N ALA A 582 -17.39 0.88 18.93
CA ALA A 582 -17.93 2.04 19.62
C ALA A 582 -19.15 1.70 20.50
N GLU A 583 -20.09 0.89 20.00
CA GLU A 583 -21.31 0.50 20.71
C GLU A 583 -21.06 -0.46 21.88
N VAL A 584 -20.05 -1.33 21.76
CA VAL A 584 -19.66 -2.23 22.85
C VAL A 584 -19.07 -1.45 24.03
N ILE A 585 -18.33 -0.38 23.75
CA ILE A 585 -17.66 0.45 24.78
C ILE A 585 -18.64 1.41 25.45
N VAL A 586 -19.43 2.17 24.69
CA VAL A 586 -20.34 3.17 25.25
C VAL A 586 -21.79 2.87 24.86
N LYS A 587 -22.56 2.37 25.82
CA LYS A 587 -24.00 2.11 25.62
C LYS A 587 -24.83 3.38 25.85
N TYR A 588 -25.91 3.51 25.08
CA TYR A 588 -26.96 4.53 25.25
C TYR A 588 -26.47 5.98 25.16
N LEU A 589 -26.12 6.43 23.94
CA LEU A 589 -25.79 7.83 23.67
C LEU A 589 -26.82 8.48 22.74
N PRO A 590 -27.16 9.78 22.96
CA PRO A 590 -27.90 10.55 21.98
C PRO A 590 -27.11 10.67 20.68
N LEU A 591 -27.81 10.83 19.55
CA LEU A 591 -27.26 10.73 18.19
C LEU A 591 -25.96 11.52 17.99
N GLY A 592 -25.90 12.79 18.41
CA GLY A 592 -24.69 13.61 18.26
C GLY A 592 -23.49 13.10 19.06
N LYS A 593 -23.70 12.59 20.28
CA LYS A 593 -22.63 11.95 21.07
C LYS A 593 -22.26 10.58 20.50
N ARG A 594 -23.21 9.89 19.87
CA ARG A 594 -22.96 8.60 19.21
C ARG A 594 -22.01 8.76 18.01
N LEU A 595 -22.12 9.83 17.23
CA LEU A 595 -21.17 10.11 16.14
C LEU A 595 -19.73 10.26 16.64
N TRP A 596 -19.52 10.97 17.75
CA TRP A 596 -18.19 11.05 18.39
C TRP A 596 -17.70 9.70 18.93
N SER A 597 -18.60 8.85 19.43
CA SER A 597 -18.25 7.50 19.86
C SER A 597 -17.73 6.64 18.71
N ILE A 598 -18.27 6.81 17.49
CA ILE A 598 -17.81 6.09 16.29
C ILE A 598 -16.38 6.50 15.92
N VAL A 599 -16.03 7.78 16.08
CA VAL A 599 -14.65 8.26 15.89
C VAL A 599 -13.69 7.55 16.84
N LEU A 600 -14.07 7.45 18.12
CA LEU A 600 -13.29 6.70 19.11
C LEU A 600 -13.17 5.22 18.74
N GLY A 601 -14.27 4.60 18.28
CA GLY A 601 -14.28 3.22 17.78
C GLY A 601 -13.31 3.00 16.61
N SER A 602 -13.28 3.92 15.64
CA SER A 602 -12.35 3.85 14.49
C SER A 602 -10.88 3.95 14.91
N ILE A 603 -10.56 4.88 15.83
CA ILE A 603 -9.21 5.02 16.39
C ILE A 603 -8.78 3.75 17.13
N LEU A 604 -9.66 3.20 17.97
CA LEU A 604 -9.38 1.98 18.72
C LEU A 604 -9.20 0.78 17.80
N TYR A 605 -10.06 0.63 16.78
CA TYR A 605 -9.92 -0.42 15.78
C TYR A 605 -8.55 -0.36 15.10
N ARG A 606 -8.11 0.84 14.69
CA ARG A 606 -6.80 1.01 14.06
C ARG A 606 -5.64 0.75 15.03
N LEU A 607 -5.79 1.14 16.29
CA LEU A 607 -4.79 0.87 17.33
C LEU A 607 -4.62 -0.63 17.56
N VAL A 608 -5.70 -1.41 17.57
CA VAL A 608 -5.61 -2.86 17.71
C VAL A 608 -4.88 -3.49 16.52
N LEU A 609 -5.15 -3.07 15.28
CA LEU A 609 -4.44 -3.58 14.10
C LEU A 609 -2.94 -3.32 14.17
N VAL A 610 -2.55 -2.12 14.61
CA VAL A 610 -1.15 -1.74 14.74
C VAL A 610 -0.46 -2.53 15.87
N ILE A 611 -1.16 -2.81 16.97
CA ILE A 611 -0.63 -3.69 18.03
C ILE A 611 -0.41 -5.12 17.50
N ILE A 612 -1.33 -5.65 16.70
CA ILE A 612 -1.19 -7.00 16.11
C ILE A 612 0.09 -7.08 15.27
N LEU A 613 0.39 -6.04 14.49
CA LEU A 613 1.63 -5.97 13.72
C LEU A 613 2.87 -5.83 14.60
N ALA A 614 2.78 -5.07 15.69
CA ALA A 614 3.86 -4.97 16.67
C ALA A 614 4.16 -6.30 17.37
N MET A 615 3.24 -7.27 17.35
CA MET A 615 3.44 -8.63 17.86
C MET A 615 4.17 -9.56 16.87
N ASN A 616 4.78 -9.02 15.81
CA ASN A 616 5.54 -9.77 14.79
C ASN A 616 4.67 -10.80 14.03
N VAL A 617 3.38 -10.47 13.88
CA VAL A 617 2.46 -11.24 13.03
C VAL A 617 2.74 -10.86 11.58
N ASP A 618 2.94 -11.87 10.74
CA ASP A 618 3.11 -11.70 9.29
C ASP A 618 2.00 -10.81 8.71
N ALA A 619 2.37 -9.81 7.92
CA ALA A 619 1.43 -8.90 7.26
C ALA A 619 0.39 -9.63 6.40
N GLN A 620 0.71 -10.82 5.87
CA GLN A 620 -0.23 -11.70 5.17
C GLN A 620 -1.48 -12.03 6.01
N MET A 621 -1.29 -12.17 7.32
CA MET A 621 -2.34 -12.56 8.26
C MET A 621 -3.17 -11.38 8.75
N LEU A 622 -2.89 -10.15 8.31
CA LEU A 622 -3.64 -8.97 8.77
C LEU A 622 -5.13 -9.05 8.47
N LYS A 623 -5.52 -9.53 7.28
CA LYS A 623 -6.94 -9.67 6.90
C LYS A 623 -7.62 -10.73 7.78
N LEU A 624 -6.92 -11.83 8.05
CA LEU A 624 -7.40 -12.88 8.95
C LEU A 624 -7.51 -12.36 10.39
N ALA A 625 -6.48 -11.67 10.89
CA ALA A 625 -6.47 -11.08 12.22
C ALA A 625 -7.60 -10.04 12.39
N SER A 626 -7.86 -9.22 11.37
CA SER A 626 -8.98 -8.28 11.32
C SER A 626 -10.33 -9.01 11.39
N ALA A 627 -10.48 -10.11 10.63
CA ALA A 627 -11.70 -10.91 10.63
C ALA A 627 -11.93 -11.60 11.99
N VAL A 628 -10.89 -12.18 12.58
CA VAL A 628 -10.94 -12.80 13.92
C VAL A 628 -11.25 -11.76 14.99
N LEU A 629 -10.60 -10.59 14.94
CA LEU A 629 -10.88 -9.48 15.84
C LEU A 629 -12.35 -9.06 15.76
N LEU A 630 -12.87 -8.88 14.55
CA LEU A 630 -14.28 -8.53 14.35
C LEU A 630 -15.21 -9.61 14.89
N ALA A 631 -14.93 -10.89 14.62
CA ALA A 631 -15.71 -12.00 15.14
C ALA A 631 -15.70 -12.03 16.68
N LEU A 632 -14.54 -11.81 17.30
CA LEU A 632 -14.41 -11.72 18.75
C LEU A 632 -15.22 -10.54 19.32
N ILE A 633 -15.08 -9.35 18.73
CA ILE A 633 -15.83 -8.14 19.13
C ILE A 633 -17.34 -8.38 19.03
N LEU A 634 -17.80 -8.98 17.92
CA LEU A 634 -19.21 -9.34 17.71
C LEU A 634 -19.72 -10.40 18.69
N TYR A 635 -18.83 -11.24 19.22
CA TYR A 635 -19.17 -12.27 20.20
C TYR A 635 -19.18 -11.75 21.64
N VAL A 636 -18.53 -10.62 21.94
CA VAL A 636 -18.49 -10.02 23.29
C VAL A 636 -19.89 -9.83 23.91
N PRO A 637 -20.92 -9.30 23.20
CA PRO A 637 -22.27 -9.17 23.77
C PRO A 637 -22.86 -10.51 24.23
N GLU A 638 -22.65 -11.57 23.45
CA GLU A 638 -23.18 -12.90 23.73
C GLU A 638 -22.46 -13.57 24.92
N ILE A 639 -21.13 -13.42 25.00
CA ILE A 639 -20.34 -13.83 26.17
C ILE A 639 -20.84 -13.10 27.42
N ARG A 640 -21.07 -11.78 27.32
CA ARG A 640 -21.55 -10.98 28.46
C ARG A 640 -22.91 -11.44 28.95
N ASN A 641 -23.80 -11.81 28.03
CA ASN A 641 -25.12 -12.36 28.34
C ASN A 641 -25.00 -13.72 29.03
N LYS A 642 -24.16 -14.63 28.51
CA LYS A 642 -23.90 -15.94 29.14
C LYS A 642 -23.28 -15.84 30.53
N LEU A 643 -22.37 -14.89 30.73
CA LEU A 643 -21.71 -14.65 32.02
C LEU A 643 -22.57 -13.86 33.02
N HIS A 644 -23.81 -13.50 32.68
CA HIS A 644 -24.71 -12.69 33.53
C HIS A 644 -24.07 -11.40 34.08
N ILE A 645 -23.10 -10.82 33.36
CA ILE A 645 -22.43 -9.59 33.79
C ILE A 645 -23.43 -8.44 33.59
N LYS A 646 -24.08 -8.03 34.70
CA LYS A 646 -25.01 -6.90 34.70
C LYS A 646 -24.27 -5.66 34.16
N PRO A 647 -24.88 -4.87 33.25
CA PRO A 647 -24.33 -3.56 32.91
C PRO A 647 -24.12 -2.77 34.21
N SER A 648 -23.00 -2.06 34.34
CA SER A 648 -22.82 -1.17 35.49
C SER A 648 -24.01 -0.22 35.54
N LYS A 649 -24.73 -0.26 36.66
CA LYS A 649 -25.83 0.66 36.95
C LYS A 649 -25.27 2.08 37.02
N THR A 650 -25.17 2.75 35.89
CA THR A 650 -25.07 4.20 35.83
C THR A 650 -25.80 4.66 34.58
N LEU A 651 -26.89 5.39 34.83
CA LEU A 651 -27.83 6.03 33.91
C LEU A 651 -29.05 5.16 33.56
N THR A 652 -30.12 5.48 34.29
CA THR A 652 -31.50 4.98 34.25
C THR A 652 -32.08 4.90 32.82
N PRO A 653 -32.90 3.87 32.51
CA PRO A 653 -33.74 3.88 31.31
C PRO A 653 -34.85 4.92 31.51
N GLY A 654 -34.89 5.96 30.67
CA GLY A 654 -35.97 6.94 30.64
C GLY A 654 -36.95 6.62 29.51
N GLY A 655 -38.16 6.18 29.90
CA GLY A 655 -39.46 6.21 29.20
C GLY A 655 -39.53 5.55 27.80
N ASN A 656 -40.03 4.32 27.66
CA ASN A 656 -41.47 4.00 27.57
C ASN A 656 -42.41 4.82 28.47
N ASP A 657 -43.04 5.82 27.85
CA ASP A 657 -44.50 6.08 27.89
C ASP A 657 -44.90 6.69 26.54
#